data_AF-A0A2D0N387-F1
#
_entry.id   AF-A0A2D0N387-F1
#
_cell.length_a   1.000
_cell.length_b   1.000
_cell.length_c   1.000
_cell.angle_alpha   90.00
_cell.angle_beta   90.00
_cell.angle_gamma   90.00
#
_symmetry.space_group_name_H-M   'P 1'
#
loop_
_entity.id
_entity.type
_entity.pdbx_description
1 polymer ?
#
loop_
_entity_poly.entity_id
_entity_poly.type
_entity_poly.pdbx_seq_one_letter_code
_entity_poly.pdbx_strand_id
1 'polypeptide(L)'
;MTDSKSTLLLQLVITVLASLCFNSTFAQRSGPVVAPDPETAPASISSCGFTRAYEQKMQQEPFRLRQEAIEKLLYNNARDILENRGAGRSSAAEEILTIPVVVHIVHLASEPNPGDGPSNPTDEQIIAGIEHLNKAYRNIGAYAGNGRQSHAALQSVDVGIEFCLAQRDINGNPSTGILRYANDGFSNMDMEADDPQMQQWVADQSGNAYPGSDYANVWLVNEICSSGSSSCSVAGYAYFPGNHGSVSNGVINRARYWGSSEDNSKVHIHEFGHYLNLYHTFQGSCSNNDCLADGDRVCDTPPDASTSYNACGSDVNSCSTDADSPNSPFQTDVGDLYENYMDYSSNNCQNTFTQGQKERMRSALLGARGSLLNSQACIPVDGAEAGLVSILYPAQSLCSTDFAPVVEVESNGNQPITSLVLGVSLDGFPQPNVNWSGNIQPDQTARITLDQIGFSGSGVHELKIQILSSNGGPDPFTNNNVQVQRFQYAEPLTSLPFCVDLESGQLTPDWVISNPDNGVGFESFPINTCSDGGNFVLGLQTWGAFPSQTTTEDILTQTIDLKNASSAAFQFDVAYATYYSNFNTVLEVAVSTDCGLNYTDVYSKTGRDLSTAQRVASGASDLNAFFIPSDCSEWRSESIALDQFLGQNILIRIRAKTADLTNSTYGFYWGNNLYLDNLCLSGTNSGGNNGGGSDPNGGGNTGTGDCTSEELELINGTITSGNYDNVGMIYAGEAVANNADVTFRASEMVVLLPGFKVDRGTQFQATIGDCQTGAIVEEEPVAESGLLEDRANTADHLGVMNLNIAPNPFSAQTQISYQLPENASSADLMLLDLNGKQLRKFSLPNSQETHQQQLYLNRDDLPAGMYFLMLRYQGRQITKKLMVVGE
;
A
#
# COMPACT_ATOMS: atom_id res chain seq x y z
N MET A 1 2.66 67.36 -53.93
CA MET A 1 3.42 66.11 -53.92
C MET A 1 3.68 65.77 -52.46
N THR A 2 2.68 65.57 -51.60
CA THR A 2 1.72 64.44 -51.52
C THR A 2 2.41 63.08 -51.59
N ASP A 3 2.57 62.42 -50.44
CA ASP A 3 1.84 61.18 -50.25
C ASP A 3 1.57 60.93 -48.76
N SER A 4 0.28 61.01 -48.42
CA SER A 4 -0.34 60.60 -47.17
C SER A 4 -1.01 59.28 -47.48
N LYS A 5 -0.51 58.17 -46.92
CA LYS A 5 -1.14 56.84 -47.01
C LYS A 5 -1.37 56.27 -45.61
N SER A 6 -2.04 57.07 -44.79
CA SER A 6 -2.62 56.66 -43.52
C SER A 6 -4.03 57.25 -43.40
N THR A 7 -5.01 56.69 -44.13
CA THR A 7 -6.48 56.74 -43.88
C THR A 7 -7.26 56.39 -45.17
N LEU A 8 -7.24 55.13 -45.67
CA LEU A 8 -8.27 54.68 -46.63
C LEU A 8 -8.32 53.15 -46.89
N LEU A 9 -8.02 52.33 -45.88
CA LEU A 9 -8.22 50.86 -45.96
C LEU A 9 -9.18 50.34 -44.87
N LEU A 10 -9.79 51.24 -44.11
CA LEU A 10 -10.76 50.95 -43.06
C LEU A 10 -12.15 51.46 -43.47
N GLN A 11 -12.66 51.04 -44.63
CA GLN A 11 -14.07 51.29 -45.00
C GLN A 11 -14.65 50.47 -46.18
N LEU A 12 -13.99 49.41 -46.64
CA LEU A 12 -14.48 48.65 -47.82
C LEU A 12 -14.65 47.13 -47.64
N VAL A 13 -14.79 46.64 -46.39
CA VAL A 13 -15.08 45.22 -46.10
C VAL A 13 -16.42 45.01 -45.36
N ILE A 14 -17.12 46.09 -44.99
CA ILE A 14 -18.38 46.03 -44.21
C ILE A 14 -19.65 45.88 -45.09
N THR A 15 -19.55 45.74 -46.42
CA THR A 15 -20.73 45.85 -47.31
C THR A 15 -20.98 44.69 -48.28
N VAL A 16 -20.51 43.46 -48.03
CA VAL A 16 -20.72 42.32 -48.95
C VAL A 16 -21.30 41.04 -48.31
N LEU A 17 -21.58 40.98 -47.00
CA LEU A 17 -22.15 39.78 -46.37
C LEU A 17 -23.56 39.94 -45.78
N ALA A 18 -24.30 40.95 -46.23
CA ALA A 18 -25.73 41.08 -45.91
C ALA A 18 -26.54 41.33 -47.18
N SER A 19 -27.37 40.33 -47.54
CA SER A 19 -28.44 40.33 -48.55
C SER A 19 -28.13 39.61 -49.87
N LEU A 20 -29.03 38.68 -50.23
CA LEU A 20 -29.11 37.77 -51.39
C LEU A 20 -28.75 36.32 -50.99
N CYS A 21 -29.66 35.34 -50.85
CA CYS A 21 -31.02 35.21 -51.32
C CYS A 21 -31.85 34.24 -50.45
N PHE A 22 -33.09 34.64 -50.18
CA PHE A 22 -34.24 33.81 -49.84
C PHE A 22 -34.89 33.23 -51.11
N ASN A 23 -35.39 31.99 -51.04
CA ASN A 23 -36.67 31.44 -51.58
C ASN A 23 -36.52 29.93 -51.89
N SER A 24 -37.02 29.03 -51.02
CA SER A 24 -38.40 28.45 -50.93
C SER A 24 -38.52 27.17 -51.81
N THR A 25 -39.06 26.01 -51.43
CA THR A 25 -40.22 25.58 -50.58
C THR A 25 -40.15 24.05 -50.33
N PHE A 26 -40.64 23.50 -49.19
CA PHE A 26 -41.84 22.62 -49.12
C PHE A 26 -42.09 21.98 -47.72
N ALA A 27 -43.36 22.08 -47.29
CA ALA A 27 -44.18 21.20 -46.44
C ALA A 27 -43.88 20.96 -44.93
N GLN A 28 -44.82 21.46 -44.11
CA GLN A 28 -45.12 21.05 -42.73
C GLN A 28 -45.63 19.59 -42.64
N ARG A 29 -45.15 18.87 -41.62
CA ARG A 29 -45.94 17.88 -40.89
C ARG A 29 -45.72 18.10 -39.39
N SER A 30 -46.80 18.45 -38.71
CA SER A 30 -46.90 18.72 -37.27
C SER A 30 -46.76 17.44 -36.43
N GLY A 31 -45.77 17.42 -35.54
CA GLY A 31 -45.68 16.54 -34.36
C GLY A 31 -45.73 17.40 -33.08
N PRO A 32 -46.10 16.84 -31.92
CA PRO A 32 -46.56 17.62 -30.77
C PRO A 32 -45.45 18.46 -30.15
N VAL A 33 -45.82 19.68 -29.79
CA VAL A 33 -45.01 20.63 -29.02
C VAL A 33 -44.74 20.02 -27.64
N VAL A 34 -43.50 19.67 -27.34
CA VAL A 34 -43.01 19.55 -25.97
C VAL A 34 -42.47 20.93 -25.60
N ALA A 35 -43.00 21.50 -24.52
CA ALA A 35 -42.64 22.83 -24.04
C ALA A 35 -41.15 22.91 -23.68
N PRO A 36 -40.48 24.05 -23.90
CA PRO A 36 -39.16 24.29 -23.33
C PRO A 36 -39.27 24.35 -21.80
N ASP A 37 -38.44 23.57 -21.12
CA ASP A 37 -38.30 23.57 -19.67
C ASP A 37 -37.76 24.93 -19.18
N PRO A 38 -38.21 25.47 -18.03
CA PRO A 38 -37.87 26.81 -17.60
C PRO A 38 -36.58 26.82 -16.76
N GLU A 39 -35.42 27.05 -17.38
CA GLU A 39 -34.21 27.48 -16.66
C GLU A 39 -34.13 29.02 -16.62
N THR A 40 -34.66 29.62 -15.56
CA THR A 40 -34.19 30.90 -15.00
C THR A 40 -34.46 30.96 -13.49
N ALA A 41 -33.93 29.99 -12.72
CA ALA A 41 -33.84 30.11 -11.27
C ALA A 41 -32.39 30.49 -10.89
N PRO A 42 -32.17 31.42 -9.94
CA PRO A 42 -30.83 31.77 -9.48
C PRO A 42 -30.16 30.54 -8.84
N ALA A 43 -28.88 30.32 -9.14
CA ALA A 43 -28.11 29.17 -8.69
C ALA A 43 -28.04 29.11 -7.16
N SER A 44 -28.83 28.22 -6.56
CA SER A 44 -28.60 27.67 -5.23
C SER A 44 -27.46 26.65 -5.29
N ILE A 45 -26.73 26.44 -4.20
CA ILE A 45 -25.95 25.19 -4.06
C ILE A 45 -26.93 24.03 -4.29
N SER A 46 -26.69 23.29 -5.37
CA SER A 46 -27.18 21.94 -5.51
C SER A 46 -26.46 21.13 -4.42
N SER A 47 -27.18 20.59 -3.44
CA SER A 47 -26.69 19.96 -2.19
C SER A 47 -25.20 19.53 -2.17
N CYS A 48 -24.39 19.99 -1.23
CA CYS A 48 -23.06 19.37 -1.00
C CYS A 48 -23.23 17.96 -0.42
N GLY A 49 -22.42 17.02 -0.90
CA GLY A 49 -22.41 15.62 -0.47
C GLY A 49 -21.57 15.36 0.79
N PHE A 50 -20.87 16.37 1.31
CA PHE A 50 -19.88 16.25 2.38
C PHE A 50 -20.41 15.49 3.61
N THR A 51 -21.56 15.91 4.17
CA THR A 51 -22.08 15.30 5.41
C THR A 51 -22.27 13.79 5.27
N ARG A 52 -22.80 13.35 4.12
CA ARG A 52 -23.05 11.92 3.86
C ARG A 52 -21.74 11.13 3.68
N ALA A 53 -20.80 11.66 2.88
CA ALA A 53 -19.48 11.05 2.72
C ALA A 53 -18.73 10.96 4.06
N TYR A 54 -18.80 12.02 4.87
CA TYR A 54 -18.15 12.10 6.18
C TYR A 54 -18.74 11.10 7.17
N GLU A 55 -20.07 11.03 7.29
CA GLU A 55 -20.75 10.07 8.17
C GLU A 55 -20.43 8.62 7.81
N GLN A 56 -20.37 8.30 6.52
CA GLN A 56 -19.97 6.98 6.04
C GLN A 56 -18.52 6.66 6.42
N LYS A 57 -17.60 7.63 6.23
CA LYS A 57 -16.19 7.46 6.62
C LYS A 57 -16.01 7.34 8.13
N MET A 58 -16.82 8.02 8.95
CA MET A 58 -16.79 7.91 10.40
C MET A 58 -17.18 6.52 10.93
N GLN A 59 -17.81 5.66 10.11
CA GLN A 59 -18.03 4.26 10.45
C GLN A 59 -16.75 3.40 10.30
N GLN A 60 -15.69 3.92 9.67
CA GLN A 60 -14.42 3.23 9.48
C GLN A 60 -13.47 3.57 10.64
N GLU A 61 -13.19 2.59 11.51
CA GLU A 61 -12.37 2.79 12.72
C GLU A 61 -11.03 3.52 12.47
N PRO A 62 -10.22 3.19 11.43
CA PRO A 62 -8.97 3.91 11.19
C PRO A 62 -9.17 5.40 10.89
N PHE A 63 -10.19 5.74 10.10
CA PHE A 63 -10.51 7.13 9.78
C PHE A 63 -11.07 7.86 11.02
N ARG A 64 -12.02 7.24 11.72
CA ARG A 64 -12.67 7.81 12.91
C ARG A 64 -11.66 8.22 13.97
N LEU A 65 -10.75 7.30 14.34
CA LEU A 65 -9.72 7.56 15.34
C LEU A 65 -8.76 8.68 14.92
N ARG A 66 -8.38 8.71 13.63
CA ARG A 66 -7.51 9.77 13.10
C ARG A 66 -8.20 11.12 13.09
N GLN A 67 -9.44 11.20 12.63
CA GLN A 67 -10.20 12.43 12.62
C GLN A 67 -10.47 12.95 14.04
N GLU A 68 -10.85 12.09 14.99
CA GLU A 68 -11.03 12.47 16.39
C GLU A 68 -9.73 13.03 17.02
N ALA A 69 -8.57 12.48 16.66
CA ALA A 69 -7.28 13.00 17.10
C ALA A 69 -6.98 14.38 16.50
N ILE A 70 -7.30 14.59 15.22
CA ILE A 70 -7.16 15.88 14.54
C ILE A 70 -8.07 16.92 15.17
N GLU A 71 -9.33 16.59 15.45
CA GLU A 71 -10.28 17.50 16.10
C GLU A 71 -9.80 17.93 17.50
N LYS A 72 -9.24 17.02 18.29
CA LYS A 72 -8.62 17.36 19.59
C LYS A 72 -7.42 18.29 19.43
N LEU A 73 -6.60 18.08 18.40
CA LEU A 73 -5.46 18.95 18.11
C LEU A 73 -5.93 20.37 17.74
N LEU A 74 -6.93 20.48 16.85
CA LEU A 74 -7.48 21.75 16.40
C LEU A 74 -8.17 22.51 17.54
N TYR A 75 -8.90 21.80 18.41
CA TYR A 75 -9.49 22.37 19.63
C TYR A 75 -8.41 23.03 20.52
N ASN A 76 -7.34 22.30 20.81
CA ASN A 76 -6.25 22.81 21.66
C ASN A 76 -5.55 24.00 21.00
N ASN A 77 -5.25 23.94 19.71
CA ASN A 77 -4.62 25.04 18.98
C ASN A 77 -5.50 26.31 19.01
N ALA A 78 -6.81 26.17 18.78
CA ALA A 78 -7.74 27.28 18.81
C ALA A 78 -7.84 27.90 20.22
N ARG A 79 -7.94 27.07 21.26
CA ARG A 79 -7.93 27.54 22.66
C ARG A 79 -6.65 28.29 23.00
N ASP A 80 -5.49 27.74 22.63
CA ASP A 80 -4.19 28.36 22.89
C ASP A 80 -4.05 29.71 22.14
N ILE A 81 -4.62 29.83 20.93
CA ILE A 81 -4.68 31.11 20.22
C ILE A 81 -5.54 32.11 20.99
N LEU A 82 -6.75 31.72 21.42
CA LEU A 82 -7.66 32.60 22.16
C LEU A 82 -7.05 33.08 23.48
N GLU A 83 -6.39 32.20 24.23
CA GLU A 83 -5.71 32.53 25.50
C GLU A 83 -4.51 33.48 25.31
N ASN A 84 -3.78 33.36 24.21
CA ASN A 84 -2.56 34.13 23.95
C ASN A 84 -2.75 35.40 23.10
N ARG A 85 -3.98 35.75 22.69
CA ARG A 85 -4.29 36.98 21.92
C ARG A 85 -3.83 38.29 22.58
N GLY A 86 -3.54 38.30 23.89
CA GLY A 86 -3.02 39.45 24.64
C GLY A 86 -1.49 39.61 24.67
N ALA A 87 -0.73 38.59 24.28
CA ALA A 87 0.74 38.65 24.25
C ALA A 87 1.18 38.99 22.82
N GLY A 88 1.32 40.28 22.52
CA GLY A 88 1.58 40.81 21.17
C GLY A 88 2.51 39.94 20.31
N ARG A 89 1.93 39.10 19.46
CA ARG A 89 2.65 38.43 18.37
C ARG A 89 3.09 39.54 17.43
N SER A 90 4.40 39.73 17.32
CA SER A 90 5.01 40.59 16.31
C SER A 90 4.45 40.25 14.94
N SER A 91 4.02 41.27 14.19
CA SER A 91 3.50 41.20 12.82
C SER A 91 4.59 40.82 11.80
N ALA A 92 5.23 39.66 11.98
CA ALA A 92 5.89 39.02 10.85
C ALA A 92 4.82 38.77 9.78
N ALA A 93 5.13 39.08 8.51
CA ALA A 93 4.23 38.76 7.42
C ALA A 93 3.89 37.28 7.50
N GLU A 94 2.61 36.96 7.60
CA GLU A 94 2.16 35.57 7.74
C GLU A 94 2.51 34.81 6.46
N GLU A 95 3.17 33.66 6.61
CA GLU A 95 3.63 32.85 5.48
C GLU A 95 2.44 32.38 4.62
N ILE A 96 2.59 32.51 3.30
CA ILE A 96 1.65 31.95 2.33
C ILE A 96 1.93 30.45 2.21
N LEU A 97 0.92 29.64 2.53
CA LEU A 97 1.02 28.18 2.46
C LEU A 97 0.47 27.70 1.13
N THR A 98 1.27 27.03 0.33
CA THR A 98 0.89 26.63 -1.03
C THR A 98 0.58 25.13 -1.09
N ILE A 99 -0.59 24.77 -1.64
CA ILE A 99 -1.07 23.40 -1.81
C ILE A 99 -0.94 22.98 -3.29
N PRO A 100 -0.20 21.92 -3.61
CA PRO A 100 -0.19 21.35 -4.96
C PRO A 100 -1.50 20.64 -5.29
N VAL A 101 -2.04 20.92 -6.48
CA VAL A 101 -3.31 20.38 -6.96
C VAL A 101 -3.08 19.61 -8.24
N VAL A 102 -3.66 18.41 -8.32
CA VAL A 102 -3.79 17.65 -9.56
C VAL A 102 -5.27 17.46 -9.86
N VAL A 103 -5.68 17.75 -11.09
CA VAL A 103 -7.07 17.72 -11.55
C VAL A 103 -7.27 16.55 -12.51
N HIS A 104 -8.08 15.59 -12.08
CA HIS A 104 -8.50 14.42 -12.84
C HIS A 104 -9.90 14.67 -13.40
N ILE A 105 -10.05 14.72 -14.72
CA ILE A 105 -11.31 15.01 -15.40
C ILE A 105 -11.84 13.70 -15.97
N VAL A 106 -12.86 13.14 -15.34
CA VAL A 106 -13.57 11.96 -15.83
C VAL A 106 -14.80 12.42 -16.60
N HIS A 107 -14.69 12.45 -17.92
CA HIS A 107 -15.66 13.09 -18.81
C HIS A 107 -16.47 12.07 -19.63
N LEU A 108 -17.56 12.55 -20.23
CA LEU A 108 -18.38 11.75 -21.13
C LEU A 108 -17.60 11.43 -22.41
N ALA A 109 -17.76 10.21 -22.92
CA ALA A 109 -17.19 9.78 -24.19
C ALA A 109 -17.75 10.57 -25.38
N SER A 110 -18.93 11.19 -25.24
CA SER A 110 -19.53 12.09 -26.22
C SER A 110 -18.87 13.48 -26.27
N GLU A 111 -18.04 13.82 -25.29
CA GLU A 111 -17.28 15.08 -25.21
C GLU A 111 -15.77 14.79 -25.23
N PRO A 112 -15.23 14.21 -26.31
CA PRO A 112 -13.85 13.70 -26.33
C PRO A 112 -12.78 14.79 -26.28
N ASN A 113 -13.08 16.02 -26.70
CA ASN A 113 -12.13 17.13 -26.70
C ASN A 113 -12.47 18.16 -25.60
N PRO A 114 -11.46 18.84 -25.03
CA PRO A 114 -11.70 19.94 -24.09
C PRO A 114 -12.57 21.03 -24.72
N GLY A 115 -13.66 21.39 -24.05
CA GLY A 115 -14.63 22.40 -24.47
C GLY A 115 -15.78 21.86 -25.32
N ASP A 116 -15.83 20.56 -25.64
CA ASP A 116 -16.97 19.96 -26.37
C ASP A 116 -18.28 20.04 -25.56
N GLY A 117 -18.18 20.09 -24.24
CA GLY A 117 -19.29 20.31 -23.33
C GLY A 117 -18.84 20.45 -21.87
N PRO A 118 -19.79 20.49 -20.92
CA PRO A 118 -19.50 20.79 -19.52
C PRO A 118 -18.77 19.67 -18.76
N SER A 119 -18.78 18.43 -19.25
CA SER A 119 -18.07 17.31 -18.60
C SER A 119 -16.57 17.32 -18.90
N ASN A 120 -16.15 17.94 -20.01
CA ASN A 120 -14.75 18.04 -20.44
C ASN A 120 -14.30 19.52 -20.58
N PRO A 121 -14.18 20.30 -19.48
CA PRO A 121 -13.87 21.74 -19.52
C PRO A 121 -12.48 22.05 -20.11
N THR A 122 -12.26 23.23 -20.70
CA THR A 122 -10.94 23.58 -21.27
C THR A 122 -9.88 23.80 -20.19
N ASP A 123 -8.59 23.74 -20.57
CA ASP A 123 -7.49 24.02 -19.63
C ASP A 123 -7.58 25.44 -19.05
N GLU A 124 -8.01 26.42 -19.85
CA GLU A 124 -8.23 27.79 -19.37
C GLU A 124 -9.31 27.85 -18.29
N GLN A 125 -10.36 27.04 -18.40
CA GLN A 125 -11.40 26.95 -17.37
C GLN A 125 -10.87 26.27 -16.11
N ILE A 126 -10.00 25.26 -16.24
CA ILE A 126 -9.35 24.65 -15.08
C ILE A 126 -8.45 25.65 -14.35
N ILE A 127 -7.61 26.36 -15.10
CA ILE A 127 -6.72 27.42 -14.60
C ILE A 127 -7.53 28.54 -13.93
N ALA A 128 -8.63 28.97 -14.54
CA ALA A 128 -9.53 29.97 -13.95
C ALA A 128 -10.11 29.50 -12.60
N GLY A 129 -10.47 28.22 -12.47
CA GLY A 129 -10.91 27.65 -11.19
C GLY A 129 -9.83 27.74 -10.10
N ILE A 130 -8.57 27.43 -10.43
CA ILE A 130 -7.43 27.59 -9.50
C ILE A 130 -7.20 29.07 -9.15
N GLU A 131 -7.31 29.98 -10.12
CA GLU A 131 -7.23 31.43 -9.85
C GLU A 131 -8.35 31.91 -8.92
N HIS A 132 -9.57 31.39 -9.09
CA HIS A 132 -10.72 31.73 -8.25
C HIS A 132 -10.55 31.20 -6.82
N LEU A 133 -10.05 29.97 -6.65
CA LEU A 133 -9.62 29.44 -5.35
C LEU A 133 -8.61 30.38 -4.70
N ASN A 134 -7.55 30.75 -5.40
CA ASN A 134 -6.53 31.67 -4.89
C ASN A 134 -7.13 33.02 -4.49
N LYS A 135 -7.99 33.63 -5.32
CA LYS A 135 -8.64 34.90 -4.96
C LYS A 135 -9.52 34.77 -3.72
N ALA A 136 -10.22 33.66 -3.52
CA ALA A 136 -11.04 33.43 -2.34
C ALA A 136 -10.22 33.24 -1.07
N TYR A 137 -9.23 32.36 -1.10
CA TYR A 137 -8.36 32.10 0.04
C TYR A 137 -7.39 33.24 0.35
N ARG A 138 -7.18 34.15 -0.60
CA ARG A 138 -6.42 35.40 -0.40
C ARG A 138 -7.30 36.63 -0.15
N ASN A 139 -8.63 36.48 -0.13
CA ASN A 139 -9.60 37.55 0.10
C ASN A 139 -9.44 38.73 -0.89
N ILE A 140 -9.44 38.44 -2.20
CA ILE A 140 -9.16 39.39 -3.29
C ILE A 140 -10.38 39.57 -4.20
N GLY A 141 -10.65 40.82 -4.60
CA GLY A 141 -11.60 41.14 -5.68
C GLY A 141 -13.05 40.77 -5.34
N ALA A 142 -13.74 40.07 -6.25
CA ALA A 142 -15.13 39.62 -6.06
C ALA A 142 -15.30 38.60 -4.91
N TYR A 143 -14.19 38.07 -4.41
CA TYR A 143 -14.15 37.15 -3.27
C TYR A 143 -13.79 37.85 -1.95
N ALA A 144 -13.59 39.17 -1.99
CA ALA A 144 -13.32 39.99 -0.81
C ALA A 144 -14.62 40.52 -0.21
N GLY A 145 -15.21 39.76 0.72
CA GLY A 145 -16.40 40.17 1.44
C GLY A 145 -16.16 41.35 2.38
N ASN A 146 -17.02 42.37 2.33
CA ASN A 146 -17.15 43.35 3.41
C ASN A 146 -18.28 42.85 4.30
N GLY A 147 -17.96 42.11 5.36
CA GLY A 147 -18.93 41.45 6.25
C GLY A 147 -20.22 42.26 6.39
N ARG A 148 -21.36 41.64 6.02
CA ARG A 148 -22.66 42.32 5.89
C ARG A 148 -23.09 43.01 7.18
N GLN A 149 -22.74 42.38 8.29
CA GLN A 149 -22.99 42.89 9.63
C GLN A 149 -21.74 43.65 10.11
N SER A 150 -21.96 44.80 10.76
CA SER A 150 -20.88 45.67 11.25
C SER A 150 -20.02 45.07 12.38
N HIS A 151 -20.17 43.79 12.70
CA HIS A 151 -19.44 43.12 13.76
C HIS A 151 -18.03 42.79 13.29
N ALA A 152 -17.02 43.22 14.05
CA ALA A 152 -15.62 43.05 13.67
C ALA A 152 -15.20 41.57 13.49
N ALA A 153 -15.85 40.65 14.22
CA ALA A 153 -15.59 39.21 14.12
C ALA A 153 -16.09 38.57 12.81
N LEU A 154 -17.00 39.22 12.09
CA LEU A 154 -17.59 38.71 10.85
C LEU A 154 -16.90 39.25 9.58
N GLN A 155 -15.75 39.92 9.73
CA GLN A 155 -15.00 40.43 8.60
C GLN A 155 -14.35 39.27 7.83
N SER A 156 -14.44 39.30 6.50
CA SER A 156 -13.70 38.36 5.65
C SER A 156 -12.20 38.62 5.75
N VAL A 157 -11.41 37.55 5.83
CA VAL A 157 -9.95 37.62 6.03
C VAL A 157 -9.17 36.92 4.92
N ASP A 158 -7.94 37.40 4.67
CA ASP A 158 -6.95 36.66 3.88
C ASP A 158 -6.50 35.42 4.69
N VAL A 159 -6.85 34.22 4.20
CA VAL A 159 -6.49 32.92 4.83
C VAL A 159 -4.99 32.64 4.72
N GLY A 160 -4.30 33.22 3.74
CA GLY A 160 -2.88 33.00 3.49
C GLY A 160 -2.58 31.60 2.94
N ILE A 161 -3.51 31.02 2.18
CA ILE A 161 -3.35 29.75 1.48
C ILE A 161 -3.45 30.02 -0.03
N GLU A 162 -2.58 29.39 -0.81
CA GLU A 162 -2.62 29.37 -2.27
C GLU A 162 -2.61 27.93 -2.81
N PHE A 163 -3.01 27.78 -4.06
CA PHE A 163 -3.11 26.54 -4.80
C PHE A 163 -2.37 26.70 -6.12
N CYS A 164 -1.64 25.66 -6.50
CA CYS A 164 -0.92 25.60 -7.77
C CYS A 164 -1.20 24.27 -8.45
N LEU A 165 -1.42 24.30 -9.76
CA LEU A 165 -1.42 23.06 -10.54
C LEU A 165 -0.04 22.41 -10.43
N ALA A 166 -0.05 21.10 -10.21
CA ALA A 166 1.15 20.29 -10.23
C ALA A 166 1.87 20.46 -11.58
N GLN A 167 3.17 20.70 -11.51
CA GLN A 167 4.08 20.79 -12.65
C GLN A 167 4.92 19.51 -12.81
N ARG A 168 4.66 18.52 -11.94
CA ARG A 168 5.28 17.20 -11.91
C ARG A 168 4.21 16.12 -11.79
N ASP A 169 4.39 15.02 -12.51
CA ASP A 169 3.61 13.80 -12.28
C ASP A 169 4.19 12.97 -11.13
N ILE A 170 3.59 11.81 -10.89
CA ILE A 170 4.04 10.86 -9.85
C ILE A 170 5.46 10.31 -10.07
N ASN A 171 5.98 10.38 -11.29
CA ASN A 171 7.32 9.90 -11.67
C ASN A 171 8.35 11.04 -11.73
N GLY A 172 7.92 12.29 -11.48
CA GLY A 172 8.77 13.48 -11.59
C GLY A 172 8.81 14.09 -12.99
N ASN A 173 8.08 13.55 -13.97
CA ASN A 173 8.01 14.11 -15.31
C ASN A 173 7.28 15.45 -15.34
N PRO A 174 7.60 16.35 -16.30
CA PRO A 174 6.84 17.57 -16.51
C PRO A 174 5.35 17.27 -16.70
N SER A 175 4.50 17.95 -15.94
CA SER A 175 3.05 17.80 -16.00
C SER A 175 2.36 19.16 -16.08
N THR A 176 1.16 19.19 -16.64
CA THR A 176 0.26 20.35 -16.54
C THR A 176 -0.58 20.29 -15.26
N GLY A 177 -0.59 19.14 -14.58
CA GLY A 177 -1.47 18.88 -13.44
C GLY A 177 -2.92 18.63 -13.85
N ILE A 178 -3.21 18.47 -15.14
CA ILE A 178 -4.56 18.24 -15.69
C ILE A 178 -4.55 16.93 -16.46
N LEU A 179 -5.30 15.94 -15.99
CA LEU A 179 -5.45 14.62 -16.60
C LEU A 179 -6.91 14.40 -17.02
N ARG A 180 -7.14 13.71 -18.14
CA ARG A 180 -8.45 13.55 -18.76
C ARG A 180 -8.73 12.09 -19.11
N TYR A 181 -9.90 11.60 -18.75
CA TYR A 181 -10.28 10.21 -18.86
C TYR A 181 -11.73 10.10 -19.35
N ALA A 182 -11.94 9.46 -20.50
CA ALA A 182 -13.29 9.22 -21.02
C ALA A 182 -13.91 7.98 -20.36
N ASN A 183 -14.95 8.16 -19.54
CA ASN A 183 -15.67 7.05 -18.91
C ASN A 183 -17.08 7.48 -18.47
N ASP A 184 -18.12 7.09 -19.22
CA ASP A 184 -19.50 7.50 -18.92
C ASP A 184 -20.02 7.00 -17.57
N GLY A 185 -19.56 5.83 -17.11
CA GLY A 185 -19.98 5.22 -15.85
C GLY A 185 -19.43 5.96 -14.64
N PHE A 186 -18.15 6.32 -14.68
CA PHE A 186 -17.52 7.10 -13.61
C PHE A 186 -17.70 8.62 -13.77
N SER A 187 -18.12 9.10 -14.95
CA SER A 187 -18.46 10.51 -15.16
C SER A 187 -19.88 10.85 -14.67
N ASN A 188 -20.80 9.89 -14.68
CA ASN A 188 -22.13 10.02 -14.05
C ASN A 188 -22.20 9.10 -12.83
N MET A 189 -21.54 9.50 -11.75
CA MET A 189 -21.25 8.62 -10.63
C MET A 189 -22.31 8.68 -9.52
N ASP A 190 -22.51 7.55 -8.85
CA ASP A 190 -23.09 7.48 -7.51
C ASP A 190 -21.96 7.63 -6.47
N MET A 191 -22.01 8.68 -5.64
CA MET A 191 -20.89 9.00 -4.74
C MET A 191 -20.59 7.91 -3.70
N GLU A 192 -21.58 7.11 -3.28
CA GLU A 192 -21.37 6.06 -2.29
C GLU A 192 -20.90 4.75 -2.93
N ALA A 193 -21.36 4.45 -4.15
CA ALA A 193 -21.06 3.20 -4.84
C ALA A 193 -19.79 3.27 -5.69
N ASP A 194 -19.58 4.38 -6.40
CA ASP A 194 -18.61 4.46 -7.51
C ASP A 194 -17.33 5.19 -7.13
N ASP A 195 -17.33 6.07 -6.13
CA ASP A 195 -16.17 6.94 -5.82
C ASP A 195 -14.86 6.16 -5.57
N PRO A 196 -14.81 5.14 -4.68
CA PRO A 196 -13.57 4.39 -4.49
C PRO A 196 -13.12 3.66 -5.76
N GLN A 197 -14.06 3.20 -6.59
CA GLN A 197 -13.77 2.47 -7.82
C GLN A 197 -13.26 3.41 -8.91
N MET A 198 -13.84 4.60 -9.03
CA MET A 198 -13.40 5.65 -9.95
C MET A 198 -11.98 6.08 -9.62
N GLN A 199 -11.67 6.35 -8.34
CA GLN A 199 -10.34 6.80 -7.94
C GLN A 199 -9.28 5.72 -8.16
N GLN A 200 -9.60 4.44 -7.88
CA GLN A 200 -8.71 3.33 -8.20
C GLN A 200 -8.52 3.18 -9.72
N TRP A 201 -9.60 3.26 -10.49
CA TRP A 201 -9.52 3.16 -11.94
C TRP A 201 -8.66 4.28 -12.55
N VAL A 202 -8.81 5.52 -12.08
CA VAL A 202 -7.96 6.66 -12.48
C VAL A 202 -6.50 6.39 -12.12
N ALA A 203 -6.22 5.87 -10.92
CA ALA A 203 -4.89 5.49 -10.49
C ALA A 203 -4.25 4.46 -11.44
N ASP A 204 -5.02 3.45 -11.87
CA ASP A 204 -4.55 2.45 -12.82
C ASP A 204 -4.26 3.08 -14.20
N GLN A 205 -5.06 4.07 -14.63
CA GLN A 205 -4.80 4.80 -15.89
C GLN A 205 -3.53 5.66 -15.83
N SER A 206 -3.17 6.21 -14.67
CA SER A 206 -1.93 6.96 -14.46
C SER A 206 -0.74 6.10 -14.03
N GLY A 207 -0.89 4.77 -14.02
CA GLY A 207 0.13 3.81 -13.56
C GLY A 207 0.23 3.67 -12.04
N ASN A 208 -0.14 4.70 -11.28
CA ASN A 208 -0.37 4.64 -9.83
C ASN A 208 -1.23 5.84 -9.38
N ALA A 209 -1.72 5.80 -8.14
CA ALA A 209 -2.43 6.91 -7.52
C ALA A 209 -1.48 8.08 -7.25
N TYR A 210 -1.92 9.31 -7.54
CA TYR A 210 -1.22 10.51 -7.09
C TYR A 210 -1.24 10.57 -5.55
N PRO A 211 -0.08 10.50 -4.86
CA PRO A 211 -0.05 10.37 -3.42
C PRO A 211 -0.73 11.56 -2.74
N GLY A 212 -1.76 11.29 -1.93
CA GLY A 212 -2.47 12.32 -1.18
C GLY A 212 -1.60 13.07 -0.16
N SER A 213 -0.36 12.60 0.08
CA SER A 213 0.68 13.29 0.86
C SER A 213 1.30 14.46 0.11
N ASP A 214 1.35 14.39 -1.22
CA ASP A 214 2.13 15.28 -2.09
C ASP A 214 1.22 16.12 -2.99
N TYR A 215 0.00 15.63 -3.25
CA TYR A 215 -1.00 16.23 -4.12
C TYR A 215 -2.37 16.30 -3.45
N ALA A 216 -3.03 17.45 -3.55
CA ALA A 216 -4.47 17.56 -3.37
C ALA A 216 -5.15 17.11 -4.66
N ASN A 217 -5.66 15.87 -4.67
CA ASN A 217 -6.41 15.34 -5.80
C ASN A 217 -7.77 16.02 -5.93
N VAL A 218 -8.09 16.46 -7.13
CA VAL A 218 -9.40 17.00 -7.51
C VAL A 218 -9.98 16.12 -8.62
N TRP A 219 -11.20 15.63 -8.46
CA TRP A 219 -11.90 14.88 -9.49
C TRP A 219 -13.08 15.68 -10.02
N LEU A 220 -13.08 15.90 -11.33
CA LEU A 220 -14.17 16.55 -12.05
C LEU A 220 -14.97 15.50 -12.82
N VAL A 221 -16.27 15.42 -12.53
CA VAL A 221 -17.20 14.47 -13.17
C VAL A 221 -18.41 15.21 -13.74
N ASN A 222 -19.20 14.60 -14.61
CA ASN A 222 -20.38 15.24 -15.20
C ASN A 222 -21.53 15.41 -14.18
N GLU A 223 -21.94 14.30 -13.57
CA GLU A 223 -23.04 14.22 -12.60
C GLU A 223 -22.59 13.47 -11.35
N ILE A 224 -23.06 13.95 -10.19
CA ILE A 224 -22.90 13.28 -8.90
C ILE A 224 -24.30 12.98 -8.37
N CYS A 225 -24.59 11.70 -8.27
CA CYS A 225 -25.79 11.15 -7.69
C CYS A 225 -25.47 10.59 -6.30
N SER A 226 -26.51 10.32 -5.52
CA SER A 226 -26.37 9.71 -4.20
C SER A 226 -27.33 8.54 -4.09
N SER A 227 -26.85 7.43 -3.53
CA SER A 227 -27.55 6.16 -3.47
C SER A 227 -28.95 6.31 -2.89
N GLY A 228 -29.95 5.86 -3.66
CA GLY A 228 -31.36 5.94 -3.29
C GLY A 228 -32.04 7.28 -3.58
N SER A 229 -31.32 8.25 -4.16
CA SER A 229 -31.90 9.50 -4.69
C SER A 229 -32.27 9.33 -6.17
N SER A 230 -33.43 9.84 -6.57
CA SER A 230 -33.82 9.95 -7.98
C SER A 230 -33.27 11.20 -8.67
N SER A 231 -32.55 12.07 -7.94
CA SER A 231 -31.96 13.30 -8.47
C SER A 231 -30.46 13.37 -8.21
N CYS A 232 -29.69 13.71 -9.25
CA CYS A 232 -28.24 13.95 -9.18
C CYS A 232 -27.97 15.43 -8.88
N SER A 233 -28.35 15.84 -7.67
CA SER A 233 -28.26 17.23 -7.22
C SER A 233 -26.96 17.55 -6.48
N VAL A 234 -26.00 16.63 -6.40
CA VAL A 234 -24.79 16.87 -5.62
C VAL A 234 -23.83 17.75 -6.43
N ALA A 235 -23.46 18.94 -5.93
CA ALA A 235 -22.49 19.81 -6.62
C ALA A 235 -21.05 19.31 -6.48
N GLY A 236 -20.74 18.75 -5.33
CA GLY A 236 -19.42 18.31 -4.92
C GLY A 236 -19.43 17.79 -3.50
N TYR A 237 -18.29 17.25 -3.08
CA TYR A 237 -17.99 16.85 -1.71
C TYR A 237 -16.47 16.76 -1.56
N ALA A 238 -15.98 16.76 -0.32
CA ALA A 238 -14.57 16.56 -0.03
C ALA A 238 -14.34 15.59 1.13
N TYR A 239 -13.14 15.06 1.20
CA TYR A 239 -12.70 14.27 2.34
C TYR A 239 -11.93 15.12 3.34
N PHE A 240 -12.29 15.00 4.61
CA PHE A 240 -11.58 15.62 5.72
C PHE A 240 -10.14 15.09 5.88
N PRO A 241 -9.26 15.85 6.56
CA PRO A 241 -7.87 15.48 6.82
C PRO A 241 -7.63 14.10 7.44
N GLY A 242 -8.62 13.51 8.12
CA GLY A 242 -8.55 12.11 8.57
C GLY A 242 -8.29 11.11 7.43
N ASN A 243 -8.60 11.48 6.19
CA ASN A 243 -8.37 10.66 5.00
C ASN A 243 -7.03 10.96 4.31
N HIS A 244 -6.23 11.91 4.81
CA HIS A 244 -4.99 12.34 4.17
C HIS A 244 -3.98 11.18 4.04
N GLY A 245 -3.47 10.96 2.82
CA GLY A 245 -2.57 9.85 2.49
C GLY A 245 -3.25 8.53 2.13
N SER A 246 -4.59 8.44 2.19
CA SER A 246 -5.33 7.33 1.59
C SER A 246 -5.49 7.54 0.07
N VAL A 247 -5.64 6.44 -0.68
CA VAL A 247 -5.97 6.47 -2.11
C VAL A 247 -7.30 7.16 -2.37
N SER A 248 -8.27 6.96 -1.48
CA SER A 248 -9.49 7.76 -1.44
C SER A 248 -9.20 9.04 -0.64
N ASN A 249 -8.92 10.18 -1.27
CA ASN A 249 -8.71 11.47 -0.58
C ASN A 249 -8.64 12.65 -1.55
N GLY A 250 -9.45 13.68 -1.35
CA GLY A 250 -9.38 14.90 -2.14
C GLY A 250 -10.73 15.58 -2.22
N VAL A 251 -10.96 16.29 -3.32
CA VAL A 251 -12.15 17.08 -3.60
C VAL A 251 -12.81 16.56 -4.88
N ILE A 252 -14.11 16.30 -4.85
CA ILE A 252 -14.88 15.85 -6.00
C ILE A 252 -15.89 16.94 -6.34
N ASN A 253 -15.95 17.35 -7.60
CA ASN A 253 -16.89 18.37 -8.06
C ASN A 253 -17.51 18.00 -9.40
N ARG A 254 -18.72 18.49 -9.65
CA ARG A 254 -19.25 18.50 -11.01
C ARG A 254 -18.47 19.50 -11.87
N ALA A 255 -17.96 19.03 -13.00
CA ALA A 255 -17.12 19.76 -13.93
C ALA A 255 -17.79 21.07 -14.42
N ARG A 256 -19.12 21.08 -14.59
CA ARG A 256 -19.89 22.28 -15.01
C ARG A 256 -19.70 23.50 -14.10
N TYR A 257 -19.39 23.30 -12.81
CA TYR A 257 -19.23 24.40 -11.85
C TYR A 257 -17.77 24.87 -11.73
N TRP A 258 -16.81 24.06 -12.15
CA TRP A 258 -15.40 24.39 -11.99
C TRP A 258 -15.00 25.53 -12.93
N GLY A 259 -14.71 26.71 -12.38
CA GLY A 259 -14.09 27.83 -13.11
C GLY A 259 -14.95 28.46 -14.21
N SER A 260 -16.20 28.04 -14.37
CA SER A 260 -17.10 28.51 -15.43
C SER A 260 -17.65 29.92 -15.18
N SER A 261 -17.67 30.37 -13.91
CA SER A 261 -17.94 31.75 -13.51
C SER A 261 -17.45 31.97 -12.07
N GLU A 262 -17.41 33.22 -11.61
CA GLU A 262 -17.08 33.53 -10.22
C GLU A 262 -18.07 32.90 -9.21
N ASP A 263 -19.37 32.89 -9.56
CA ASP A 263 -20.42 32.31 -8.72
C ASP A 263 -20.39 30.78 -8.71
N ASN A 264 -20.11 30.14 -9.86
CA ASN A 264 -20.00 28.69 -9.91
C ASN A 264 -18.75 28.18 -9.15
N SER A 265 -17.68 28.97 -9.13
CA SER A 265 -16.46 28.66 -8.38
C SER A 265 -16.67 28.55 -6.87
N LYS A 266 -17.75 29.11 -6.32
CA LYS A 266 -18.08 29.01 -4.89
C LYS A 266 -18.26 27.55 -4.44
N VAL A 267 -18.69 26.67 -5.36
CA VAL A 267 -18.79 25.23 -5.12
C VAL A 267 -17.44 24.63 -4.71
N HIS A 268 -16.38 24.80 -5.52
CA HIS A 268 -15.09 24.23 -5.14
C HIS A 268 -14.39 25.01 -4.02
N ILE A 269 -14.66 26.30 -3.85
CA ILE A 269 -14.19 27.06 -2.68
C ILE A 269 -14.75 26.45 -1.38
N HIS A 270 -16.05 26.12 -1.37
CA HIS A 270 -16.72 25.43 -0.29
C HIS A 270 -16.10 24.05 -0.02
N GLU A 271 -15.93 23.22 -1.06
CA GLU A 271 -15.35 21.88 -0.88
C GLU A 271 -13.89 21.91 -0.39
N PHE A 272 -13.09 22.88 -0.83
CA PHE A 272 -11.75 23.07 -0.29
C PHE A 272 -11.77 23.52 1.18
N GLY A 273 -12.83 24.18 1.63
CA GLY A 273 -13.07 24.47 3.05
C GLY A 273 -13.20 23.18 3.86
N HIS A 274 -14.02 22.23 3.38
CA HIS A 274 -14.10 20.89 3.96
C HIS A 274 -12.77 20.13 3.89
N TYR A 275 -12.08 20.16 2.75
CA TYR A 275 -10.76 19.55 2.61
C TYR A 275 -9.78 20.05 3.68
N LEU A 276 -9.90 21.33 4.07
CA LEU A 276 -9.13 22.00 5.12
C LEU A 276 -9.82 22.00 6.50
N ASN A 277 -10.73 21.06 6.74
CA ASN A 277 -11.36 20.77 8.04
C ASN A 277 -12.39 21.79 8.56
N LEU A 278 -13.02 22.56 7.68
CA LEU A 278 -14.22 23.32 8.04
C LEU A 278 -15.46 22.44 7.96
N TYR A 279 -16.34 22.55 8.95
CA TYR A 279 -17.70 22.03 8.83
C TYR A 279 -18.59 23.07 8.14
N HIS A 280 -19.81 22.68 7.78
CA HIS A 280 -20.86 23.64 7.44
C HIS A 280 -21.13 24.56 8.63
N THR A 281 -21.49 25.82 8.39
CA THR A 281 -21.86 26.77 9.47
C THR A 281 -23.02 26.25 10.31
N PHE A 282 -23.99 25.59 9.68
CA PHE A 282 -25.15 25.00 10.34
C PHE A 282 -24.90 23.62 10.99
N GLN A 283 -23.64 23.15 11.00
CA GLN A 283 -23.30 21.86 11.61
C GLN A 283 -23.66 21.88 13.10
N GLY A 284 -24.36 20.85 13.59
CA GLY A 284 -24.76 20.79 15.00
C GLY A 284 -25.91 21.74 15.39
N SER A 285 -26.49 22.48 14.45
CA SER A 285 -27.61 23.42 14.66
C SER A 285 -27.27 24.47 15.73
N CYS A 286 -28.25 24.92 16.51
CA CYS A 286 -28.08 26.03 17.47
C CYS A 286 -27.34 25.67 18.77
N SER A 287 -26.72 24.50 18.89
CA SER A 287 -25.98 24.14 20.12
C SER A 287 -24.64 24.86 20.15
N ASN A 288 -24.37 25.64 21.21
CA ASN A 288 -23.17 26.48 21.30
C ASN A 288 -22.66 26.70 22.74
N ASN A 289 -22.60 25.64 23.56
CA ASN A 289 -22.09 25.78 24.94
C ASN A 289 -20.57 25.95 24.99
N ASP A 290 -19.87 25.29 24.07
CA ASP A 290 -18.46 25.53 23.77
C ASP A 290 -18.28 25.57 22.25
N CYS A 291 -18.20 26.77 21.68
CA CYS A 291 -18.06 26.99 20.23
C CYS A 291 -16.81 26.37 19.60
N LEU A 292 -15.84 25.88 20.38
CA LEU A 292 -14.70 25.12 19.86
C LEU A 292 -14.99 23.61 19.72
N ALA A 293 -16.02 23.09 20.40
CA ALA A 293 -16.38 21.67 20.42
C ALA A 293 -17.75 21.39 19.78
N ASP A 294 -18.70 22.29 19.99
CA ASP A 294 -20.03 22.30 19.42
C ASP A 294 -20.04 22.97 18.03
N GLY A 295 -21.17 22.86 17.32
CA GLY A 295 -21.36 23.59 16.07
C GLY A 295 -20.43 23.17 14.93
N ASP A 296 -20.02 24.17 14.15
CA ASP A 296 -18.98 24.07 13.12
C ASP A 296 -17.54 24.11 13.71
N ARG A 297 -17.45 24.28 15.04
CA ARG A 297 -16.22 24.40 15.83
C ARG A 297 -15.40 25.65 15.54
N VAL A 298 -16.07 26.74 15.19
CA VAL A 298 -15.47 28.05 14.95
C VAL A 298 -16.25 29.15 15.67
N CYS A 299 -15.64 29.70 16.73
CA CYS A 299 -16.30 30.67 17.62
C CYS A 299 -16.73 31.99 17.00
N ASP A 300 -16.10 32.45 15.91
CA ASP A 300 -16.49 33.69 15.24
C ASP A 300 -17.46 33.48 14.07
N THR A 301 -18.03 32.27 13.95
CA THR A 301 -19.23 32.03 13.14
C THR A 301 -20.45 32.00 14.07
N PRO A 302 -21.51 32.78 13.77
CA PRO A 302 -22.78 32.69 14.48
C PRO A 302 -23.36 31.26 14.36
N PRO A 303 -23.89 30.64 15.43
CA PRO A 303 -24.59 29.37 15.34
C PRO A 303 -25.73 29.45 14.32
N ASP A 304 -25.87 28.40 13.54
CA ASP A 304 -26.75 28.40 12.36
C ASP A 304 -27.53 27.07 12.29
N ALA A 305 -28.77 27.12 11.82
CA ALA A 305 -29.62 25.98 11.55
C ALA A 305 -30.25 26.04 10.14
N SER A 306 -29.85 27.00 9.32
CA SER A 306 -30.31 27.24 7.96
C SER A 306 -29.67 26.26 6.98
N THR A 307 -30.37 25.17 6.68
CA THR A 307 -29.93 24.14 5.71
C THR A 307 -30.48 24.35 4.30
N SER A 308 -31.12 25.49 4.05
CA SER A 308 -31.85 25.78 2.81
C SER A 308 -31.39 27.07 2.15
N TYR A 309 -31.67 27.20 0.86
CA TYR A 309 -31.35 28.39 0.07
C TYR A 309 -31.90 29.67 0.71
N ASN A 310 -31.00 30.62 0.94
CA ASN A 310 -31.29 31.99 1.35
C ASN A 310 -30.85 32.97 0.24
N ALA A 311 -31.74 33.89 -0.13
CA ALA A 311 -31.45 34.90 -1.15
C ALA A 311 -30.49 35.98 -0.61
N CYS A 312 -29.67 36.57 -1.48
CA CYS A 312 -28.77 37.66 -1.12
C CYS A 312 -29.53 38.81 -0.43
N GLY A 313 -29.06 39.26 0.73
CA GLY A 313 -29.67 40.37 1.48
C GLY A 313 -30.88 39.98 2.33
N SER A 314 -31.12 38.68 2.56
CA SER A 314 -32.15 38.20 3.48
C SER A 314 -31.73 38.42 4.93
N ASP A 315 -32.63 38.90 5.79
CA ASP A 315 -32.37 38.97 7.25
C ASP A 315 -32.70 37.61 7.87
N VAL A 316 -31.73 36.70 7.85
CA VAL A 316 -31.86 35.35 8.40
C VAL A 316 -31.19 35.32 9.78
N ASN A 317 -31.90 34.77 10.75
CA ASN A 317 -31.36 34.42 12.06
C ASN A 317 -32.11 33.20 12.59
N SER A 318 -31.51 32.03 12.49
CA SER A 318 -32.15 30.75 12.83
C SER A 318 -31.85 30.32 14.27
N CYS A 319 -30.81 30.89 14.88
CA CYS A 319 -30.38 30.62 16.24
C CYS A 319 -30.33 31.91 17.08
N SER A 320 -30.06 31.77 18.38
CA SER A 320 -29.90 32.92 19.29
C SER A 320 -28.93 32.62 20.43
N THR A 321 -28.04 31.65 20.22
CA THR A 321 -27.13 31.06 21.21
C THR A 321 -25.69 31.58 21.03
N ASP A 322 -25.53 32.65 20.26
CA ASP A 322 -24.25 33.30 19.93
C ASP A 322 -23.44 33.65 21.17
N ALA A 323 -24.11 34.12 22.22
CA ALA A 323 -23.49 34.58 23.46
C ALA A 323 -23.35 33.49 24.54
N ASP A 324 -23.77 32.24 24.26
CA ASP A 324 -23.81 31.17 25.26
C ASP A 324 -22.41 30.58 25.54
N SER A 325 -21.54 30.55 24.53
CA SER A 325 -20.17 30.05 24.68
C SER A 325 -19.25 31.06 25.37
N PRO A 326 -18.41 30.65 26.34
CA PRO A 326 -17.46 31.54 27.00
C PRO A 326 -16.35 32.06 26.06
N ASN A 327 -16.12 31.36 24.94
CA ASN A 327 -15.12 31.69 23.92
C ASN A 327 -15.70 32.52 22.78
N SER A 328 -17.01 32.78 22.79
CA SER A 328 -17.68 33.53 21.74
C SER A 328 -17.21 35.00 21.72
N PRO A 329 -16.92 35.57 20.54
CA PRO A 329 -16.71 37.01 20.39
C PRO A 329 -18.03 37.80 20.43
N PHE A 330 -19.19 37.13 20.41
CA PHE A 330 -20.50 37.76 20.38
C PHE A 330 -21.05 37.94 21.81
N GLN A 331 -21.48 39.17 22.13
CA GLN A 331 -22.06 39.51 23.45
C GLN A 331 -23.60 39.52 23.43
N THR A 332 -24.16 39.49 22.23
CA THR A 332 -25.60 39.47 21.94
C THR A 332 -25.82 38.58 20.73
N ASP A 333 -27.07 38.20 20.51
CA ASP A 333 -27.54 37.54 19.29
C ASP A 333 -27.13 38.31 18.01
N VAL A 334 -26.68 37.57 17.01
CA VAL A 334 -26.13 38.05 15.73
C VAL A 334 -26.73 37.16 14.64
N GLY A 335 -27.22 37.75 13.54
CA GLY A 335 -27.87 36.94 12.50
C GLY A 335 -26.92 35.97 11.80
N ASP A 336 -27.45 34.85 11.31
CA ASP A 336 -26.75 33.85 10.50
C ASP A 336 -25.84 34.48 9.43
N LEU A 337 -24.63 33.94 9.28
CA LEU A 337 -23.64 34.43 8.31
C LEU A 337 -23.81 33.71 6.96
N TYR A 338 -24.93 33.94 6.27
CA TYR A 338 -25.18 33.25 5.00
C TYR A 338 -24.19 33.63 3.89
N GLU A 339 -23.47 34.75 3.97
CA GLU A 339 -22.36 35.07 3.05
C GLU A 339 -21.11 34.19 3.26
N ASN A 340 -21.09 33.34 4.28
CA ASN A 340 -20.00 32.40 4.50
C ASN A 340 -19.94 31.38 3.36
N TYR A 341 -18.73 31.07 2.91
CA TYR A 341 -18.55 30.03 1.89
C TYR A 341 -19.04 28.66 2.35
N MET A 342 -19.10 28.38 3.66
CA MET A 342 -19.52 27.09 4.24
C MET A 342 -21.04 26.98 4.51
N ASP A 343 -21.83 27.97 4.09
CA ASP A 343 -23.30 27.94 4.12
C ASP A 343 -23.85 27.35 2.78
N TYR A 344 -25.14 27.01 2.73
CA TYR A 344 -25.88 26.57 1.52
C TYR A 344 -26.66 27.68 0.81
N SER A 345 -26.48 28.93 1.24
CA SER A 345 -27.10 30.11 0.66
C SER A 345 -26.70 30.36 -0.81
N SER A 346 -27.26 31.42 -1.40
CA SER A 346 -26.98 31.78 -2.79
C SER A 346 -25.49 32.05 -3.05
N ASN A 347 -24.91 31.35 -4.04
CA ASN A 347 -23.52 31.53 -4.47
C ASN A 347 -23.18 33.01 -4.75
N ASN A 348 -24.13 33.76 -5.32
CA ASN A 348 -24.00 35.17 -5.69
C ASN A 348 -23.67 36.12 -4.52
N CYS A 349 -23.84 35.70 -3.26
CA CYS A 349 -23.45 36.50 -2.09
C CYS A 349 -22.36 35.86 -1.23
N GLN A 350 -21.93 34.62 -1.51
CA GLN A 350 -20.89 33.98 -0.74
C GLN A 350 -19.53 34.63 -1.02
N ASN A 351 -18.92 35.18 0.03
CA ASN A 351 -17.67 35.94 -0.10
C ASN A 351 -16.83 35.97 1.18
N THR A 352 -17.16 35.18 2.20
CA THR A 352 -16.57 35.32 3.54
C THR A 352 -16.00 34.00 4.08
N PHE A 353 -14.74 34.05 4.50
CA PHE A 353 -14.19 33.18 5.55
C PHE A 353 -13.85 34.04 6.77
N THR A 354 -14.15 33.56 7.97
CA THR A 354 -13.84 34.28 9.22
C THR A 354 -12.40 34.06 9.69
N GLN A 355 -11.97 34.82 10.70
CA GLN A 355 -10.63 34.68 11.28
C GLN A 355 -10.44 33.32 11.96
N GLY A 356 -11.47 32.80 12.64
CA GLY A 356 -11.46 31.46 13.24
C GLY A 356 -11.43 30.35 12.18
N GLN A 357 -12.14 30.50 11.07
CA GLN A 357 -12.07 29.56 9.94
C GLN A 357 -10.66 29.53 9.35
N LYS A 358 -10.01 30.70 9.18
CA LYS A 358 -8.59 30.78 8.78
C LYS A 358 -7.69 30.01 9.74
N GLU A 359 -7.80 30.26 11.04
CA GLU A 359 -6.97 29.62 12.07
C GLU A 359 -7.13 28.09 12.05
N ARG A 360 -8.36 27.61 11.88
CA ARG A 360 -8.69 26.19 11.77
C ARG A 360 -8.12 25.55 10.51
N MET A 361 -8.32 26.16 9.34
CA MET A 361 -7.79 25.67 8.07
C MET A 361 -6.26 25.60 8.06
N ARG A 362 -5.59 26.68 8.51
CA ARG A 362 -4.12 26.71 8.60
C ARG A 362 -3.59 25.67 9.58
N SER A 363 -4.26 25.47 10.72
CA SER A 363 -3.87 24.45 11.69
C SER A 363 -4.02 23.02 11.13
N ALA A 364 -5.08 22.76 10.36
CA ALA A 364 -5.28 21.48 9.69
C ALA A 364 -4.20 21.24 8.62
N LEU A 365 -3.84 22.28 7.86
CA LEU A 365 -2.80 22.21 6.83
C LEU A 365 -1.40 22.01 7.43
N LEU A 366 -1.01 22.79 8.45
CA LEU A 366 0.30 22.68 9.11
C LEU A 366 0.45 21.38 9.92
N GLY A 367 -0.66 20.82 10.40
CA GLY A 367 -0.69 19.58 11.16
C GLY A 367 -0.99 18.38 10.28
N ALA A 368 -2.27 18.04 10.16
CA ALA A 368 -2.75 16.80 9.58
C ALA A 368 -2.40 16.63 8.10
N ARG A 369 -2.26 17.73 7.34
CA ARG A 369 -1.89 17.74 5.91
C ARG A 369 -0.50 18.34 5.64
N GLY A 370 0.38 18.37 6.65
CA GLY A 370 1.66 19.10 6.57
C GLY A 370 2.61 18.59 5.48
N SER A 371 2.47 17.35 5.02
CA SER A 371 3.31 16.82 3.93
C SER A 371 3.11 17.55 2.61
N LEU A 372 1.91 18.11 2.35
CA LEU A 372 1.64 18.88 1.13
C LEU A 372 2.56 20.10 0.99
N LEU A 373 3.00 20.67 2.12
CA LEU A 373 3.89 21.83 2.15
C LEU A 373 5.35 21.48 1.84
N ASN A 374 5.70 20.19 1.90
CA ASN A 374 7.04 19.70 1.54
C ASN A 374 7.10 19.15 0.11
N SER A 375 5.95 19.12 -0.58
CA SER A 375 5.85 18.58 -1.92
C SER A 375 6.55 19.49 -2.92
N GLN A 376 7.31 18.89 -3.82
CA GLN A 376 7.95 19.58 -4.95
C GLN A 376 7.01 19.72 -6.15
N ALA A 377 5.78 19.23 -6.07
CA ALA A 377 4.86 19.12 -7.20
C ALA A 377 4.60 20.45 -7.93
N CYS A 378 4.63 21.60 -7.26
CA CYS A 378 4.44 22.90 -7.91
C CYS A 378 5.69 23.54 -8.49
N ILE A 379 6.84 22.90 -8.30
CA ILE A 379 8.11 23.36 -8.84
C ILE A 379 8.24 22.76 -10.24
N PRO A 380 8.40 23.56 -11.31
CA PRO A 380 8.64 23.02 -12.64
C PRO A 380 9.85 22.08 -12.67
N VAL A 381 9.82 21.14 -13.60
CA VAL A 381 10.99 20.33 -13.92
C VAL A 381 11.98 21.18 -14.72
N ASP A 382 13.20 21.34 -14.18
CA ASP A 382 14.27 22.12 -14.82
C ASP A 382 15.61 21.42 -14.65
N GLY A 383 16.50 21.59 -15.64
CA GLY A 383 17.83 21.03 -15.62
C GLY A 383 17.90 19.56 -16.03
N ALA A 384 18.90 18.86 -15.49
CA ALA A 384 19.26 17.49 -15.83
C ALA A 384 18.67 16.51 -14.81
N GLU A 385 17.36 16.50 -14.67
CA GLU A 385 16.66 15.59 -13.77
C GLU A 385 16.51 14.20 -14.40
N ALA A 386 16.92 13.17 -13.65
CA ALA A 386 16.89 11.78 -14.08
C ALA A 386 16.07 10.92 -13.11
N GLY A 387 15.37 9.93 -13.64
CA GLY A 387 14.54 9.03 -12.85
C GLY A 387 14.84 7.57 -13.16
N LEU A 388 14.82 6.71 -12.15
CA LEU A 388 14.86 5.27 -12.32
C LEU A 388 13.47 4.75 -12.63
N VAL A 389 13.26 4.28 -13.86
CA VAL A 389 11.99 3.70 -14.31
C VAL A 389 11.83 2.29 -13.74
N SER A 390 12.84 1.44 -13.92
CA SER A 390 12.79 0.05 -13.47
C SER A 390 14.18 -0.59 -13.38
N ILE A 391 14.25 -1.71 -12.67
CA ILE A 391 15.36 -2.66 -12.76
C ILE A 391 14.89 -3.77 -13.70
N LEU A 392 15.48 -3.84 -14.90
CA LEU A 392 15.14 -4.81 -15.94
C LEU A 392 15.81 -6.18 -15.72
N TYR A 393 16.96 -6.19 -15.03
CA TYR A 393 17.66 -7.41 -14.65
C TYR A 393 18.42 -7.19 -13.32
N PRO A 394 18.34 -8.12 -12.35
CA PRO A 394 17.70 -9.42 -12.41
C PRO A 394 16.18 -9.29 -12.47
N ALA A 395 15.51 -10.30 -13.04
CA ALA A 395 14.05 -10.38 -12.97
C ALA A 395 13.66 -10.92 -11.58
N GLN A 396 12.75 -11.90 -11.51
CA GLN A 396 12.37 -12.54 -10.25
C GLN A 396 13.30 -13.69 -9.83
N SER A 397 14.20 -14.14 -10.72
CA SER A 397 15.13 -15.24 -10.46
C SER A 397 16.47 -15.06 -11.15
N LEU A 398 17.50 -15.74 -10.63
CA LEU A 398 18.83 -15.85 -11.22
C LEU A 398 19.27 -17.31 -11.32
N CYS A 399 20.07 -17.64 -12.35
CA CYS A 399 20.70 -18.95 -12.49
C CYS A 399 22.17 -18.98 -12.05
N SER A 400 22.74 -17.84 -11.67
CA SER A 400 24.12 -17.72 -11.23
C SER A 400 24.24 -16.72 -10.08
N THR A 401 25.24 -16.95 -9.23
CA THR A 401 25.62 -16.05 -8.15
C THR A 401 26.26 -14.75 -8.63
N ASP A 402 26.65 -14.69 -9.90
CA ASP A 402 27.21 -13.50 -10.53
C ASP A 402 26.30 -13.01 -11.66
N PHE A 403 26.04 -11.71 -11.69
CA PHE A 403 25.17 -11.11 -12.69
C PHE A 403 25.47 -9.62 -12.89
N ALA A 404 25.15 -9.07 -14.07
CA ALA A 404 25.32 -7.65 -14.37
C ALA A 404 23.95 -6.97 -14.44
N PRO A 405 23.56 -6.16 -13.44
CA PRO A 405 22.24 -5.55 -13.42
C PRO A 405 21.97 -4.69 -14.65
N VAL A 406 20.71 -4.61 -15.07
CA VAL A 406 20.28 -3.71 -16.14
C VAL A 406 19.17 -2.83 -15.60
N VAL A 407 19.33 -1.52 -15.71
CA VAL A 407 18.35 -0.54 -15.24
C VAL A 407 17.86 0.30 -16.40
N GLU A 408 16.62 0.75 -16.31
CA GLU A 408 16.05 1.74 -17.21
C GLU A 408 15.99 3.10 -16.52
N VAL A 409 16.60 4.10 -17.15
CA VAL A 409 16.66 5.48 -16.66
C VAL A 409 15.99 6.40 -17.66
N GLU A 410 15.21 7.35 -17.17
CA GLU A 410 14.55 8.40 -17.96
C GLU A 410 15.19 9.76 -17.69
N SER A 411 15.13 10.65 -18.69
CA SER A 411 15.41 12.08 -18.53
C SER A 411 14.09 12.83 -18.34
N ASN A 412 13.75 13.16 -17.10
CA ASN A 412 12.57 13.96 -16.77
C ASN A 412 12.82 15.47 -17.01
N GLY A 413 14.10 15.87 -16.97
CA GLY A 413 14.58 17.23 -17.17
C GLY A 413 14.39 17.81 -18.59
N ASN A 414 14.50 19.13 -18.72
CA ASN A 414 14.57 19.83 -20.01
C ASN A 414 15.98 19.84 -20.63
N GLN A 415 17.00 19.33 -19.91
CA GLN A 415 18.36 19.13 -20.41
C GLN A 415 18.67 17.63 -20.55
N PRO A 416 19.48 17.23 -21.54
CA PRO A 416 19.88 15.84 -21.68
C PRO A 416 20.73 15.34 -20.50
N ILE A 417 20.55 14.08 -20.13
CA ILE A 417 21.40 13.38 -19.16
C ILE A 417 22.64 12.84 -19.87
N THR A 418 23.80 13.40 -19.53
CA THR A 418 25.10 13.07 -20.12
C THR A 418 26.00 12.28 -19.17
N SER A 419 25.75 12.33 -17.86
CA SER A 419 26.41 11.49 -16.87
C SER A 419 25.51 11.21 -15.67
N LEU A 420 25.74 10.06 -15.03
CA LEU A 420 25.06 9.64 -13.81
C LEU A 420 26.07 8.98 -12.86
N VAL A 421 25.83 9.14 -11.55
CA VAL A 421 26.46 8.29 -10.53
C VAL A 421 25.37 7.45 -9.89
N LEU A 422 25.46 6.13 -10.05
CA LEU A 422 24.50 5.17 -9.53
C LEU A 422 25.07 4.47 -8.29
N GLY A 423 24.37 4.58 -7.17
CA GLY A 423 24.60 3.77 -5.98
C GLY A 423 23.95 2.41 -6.14
N VAL A 424 24.67 1.36 -5.77
CA VAL A 424 24.20 -0.02 -5.87
C VAL A 424 24.31 -0.66 -4.48
N SER A 425 23.29 -1.38 -4.05
CA SER A 425 23.33 -2.17 -2.82
C SER A 425 22.66 -3.52 -3.04
N LEU A 426 23.26 -4.57 -2.50
CA LEU A 426 22.75 -5.93 -2.54
C LEU A 426 22.61 -6.45 -1.11
N ASP A 427 21.41 -6.87 -0.73
CA ASP A 427 21.04 -7.33 0.62
C ASP A 427 21.39 -6.30 1.72
N GLY A 428 21.23 -5.01 1.40
CA GLY A 428 21.59 -3.90 2.28
C GLY A 428 23.09 -3.62 2.39
N PHE A 429 23.96 -4.43 1.75
CA PHE A 429 25.38 -4.17 1.67
C PHE A 429 25.69 -3.27 0.46
N PRO A 430 26.42 -2.16 0.64
CA PRO A 430 26.76 -1.27 -0.47
C PRO A 430 27.78 -1.92 -1.41
N GLN A 431 27.54 -1.79 -2.71
CA GLN A 431 28.45 -2.15 -3.80
C GLN A 431 29.14 -0.90 -4.35
N PRO A 432 30.21 -1.02 -5.15
CA PRO A 432 30.85 0.13 -5.79
C PRO A 432 29.86 0.95 -6.62
N ASN A 433 29.94 2.28 -6.51
CA ASN A 433 29.12 3.16 -7.33
C ASN A 433 29.53 3.05 -8.81
N VAL A 434 28.53 3.07 -9.69
CA VAL A 434 28.73 3.04 -11.13
C VAL A 434 28.72 4.47 -11.66
N ASN A 435 29.79 4.85 -12.36
CA ASN A 435 29.84 6.11 -13.11
C ASN A 435 29.43 5.84 -14.54
N TRP A 436 28.28 6.36 -14.95
CA TRP A 436 27.79 6.23 -16.32
C TRP A 436 27.99 7.52 -17.09
N SER A 437 28.26 7.38 -18.39
CA SER A 437 28.30 8.50 -19.34
C SER A 437 27.58 8.11 -20.62
N GLY A 438 26.85 9.05 -21.20
CA GLY A 438 26.08 8.83 -22.41
C GLY A 438 25.30 10.07 -22.82
N ASN A 439 24.12 9.89 -23.40
CA ASN A 439 23.26 10.99 -23.81
C ASN A 439 21.80 10.53 -23.89
N ILE A 440 21.05 10.72 -22.81
CA ILE A 440 19.59 10.55 -22.77
C ILE A 440 18.98 11.90 -23.06
N GLN A 441 18.23 12.03 -24.17
CA GLN A 441 17.53 13.28 -24.48
C GLN A 441 16.32 13.46 -23.54
N PRO A 442 15.83 14.70 -23.33
CA PRO A 442 14.57 14.93 -22.62
C PRO A 442 13.44 14.02 -23.11
N ASP A 443 12.63 13.52 -22.19
CA ASP A 443 11.50 12.60 -22.44
C ASP A 443 11.91 11.30 -23.13
N GLN A 444 13.15 10.85 -22.96
CA GLN A 444 13.64 9.57 -23.47
C GLN A 444 14.16 8.70 -22.33
N THR A 445 14.10 7.38 -22.55
CA THR A 445 14.72 6.39 -21.67
C THR A 445 16.00 5.83 -22.26
N ALA A 446 16.88 5.33 -21.40
CA ALA A 446 18.03 4.53 -21.77
C ALA A 446 18.19 3.33 -20.84
N ARG A 447 18.65 2.21 -21.41
CA ARG A 447 19.04 1.03 -20.64
C ARG A 447 20.52 1.10 -20.31
N ILE A 448 20.83 0.96 -19.02
CA ILE A 448 22.19 1.00 -18.50
C ILE A 448 22.52 -0.37 -17.90
N THR A 449 23.52 -1.03 -18.46
CA THR A 449 24.11 -2.24 -17.87
C THR A 449 25.17 -1.84 -16.87
N LEU A 450 25.04 -2.31 -15.63
CA LEU A 450 25.95 -2.07 -14.53
C LEU A 450 27.07 -3.10 -14.50
N ASP A 451 28.09 -2.85 -13.68
CA ASP A 451 29.18 -3.80 -13.46
C ASP A 451 28.64 -5.11 -12.85
N GLN A 452 29.33 -6.21 -13.15
CA GLN A 452 28.98 -7.52 -12.61
C GLN A 452 29.13 -7.51 -11.09
N ILE A 453 28.07 -7.92 -10.39
CA ILE A 453 28.03 -8.10 -8.95
C ILE A 453 27.81 -9.57 -8.61
N GLY A 454 28.37 -9.99 -7.48
CA GLY A 454 28.30 -11.36 -6.99
C GLY A 454 27.68 -11.43 -5.59
N PHE A 455 27.04 -12.55 -5.29
CA PHE A 455 26.54 -12.88 -3.95
C PHE A 455 26.78 -14.36 -3.64
N SER A 456 26.41 -14.78 -2.43
CA SER A 456 26.55 -16.17 -2.00
C SER A 456 25.33 -16.60 -1.18
N GLY A 457 25.00 -17.87 -1.27
CA GLY A 457 23.85 -18.44 -0.58
C GLY A 457 22.61 -18.47 -1.48
N SER A 458 21.80 -19.52 -1.31
CA SER A 458 20.47 -19.62 -1.90
C SER A 458 19.47 -18.84 -1.05
N GLY A 459 18.44 -18.27 -1.66
CA GLY A 459 17.44 -17.48 -0.96
C GLY A 459 16.92 -16.29 -1.76
N VAL A 460 16.06 -15.52 -1.10
CA VAL A 460 15.58 -14.22 -1.61
C VAL A 460 16.66 -13.19 -1.34
N HIS A 461 17.03 -12.46 -2.39
CA HIS A 461 17.96 -11.34 -2.36
C HIS A 461 17.26 -10.05 -2.76
N GLU A 462 17.81 -8.91 -2.34
CA GLU A 462 17.29 -7.59 -2.63
C GLU A 462 18.38 -6.71 -3.27
N LEU A 463 18.18 -6.33 -4.53
CA LEU A 463 18.98 -5.34 -5.24
C LEU A 463 18.32 -3.97 -5.11
N LYS A 464 19.04 -2.98 -4.60
CA LYS A 464 18.64 -1.58 -4.57
C LYS A 464 19.57 -0.76 -5.47
N ILE A 465 18.97 0.02 -6.35
CA ILE A 465 19.66 1.00 -7.21
C ILE A 465 19.21 2.40 -6.82
N GLN A 466 20.15 3.34 -6.79
CA GLN A 466 19.88 4.74 -6.48
C GLN A 466 20.62 5.69 -7.42
N ILE A 467 19.97 6.72 -7.93
CA ILE A 467 20.64 7.87 -8.57
C ILE A 467 21.20 8.77 -7.46
N LEU A 468 22.52 8.98 -7.47
CA LEU A 468 23.23 9.84 -6.51
C LEU A 468 23.50 11.24 -7.07
N SER A 469 23.72 11.34 -8.39
CA SER A 469 23.90 12.60 -9.09
C SER A 469 23.66 12.45 -10.59
N SER A 470 23.28 13.56 -11.22
CA SER A 470 23.04 13.70 -12.66
C SER A 470 23.84 14.91 -13.19
N ASN A 471 24.53 14.74 -14.31
CA ASN A 471 25.37 15.77 -14.93
C ASN A 471 26.36 16.47 -13.96
N GLY A 472 26.82 15.76 -12.91
CA GLY A 472 27.74 16.27 -11.90
C GLY A 472 27.11 17.12 -10.78
N GLY A 473 25.78 17.28 -10.77
CA GLY A 473 25.01 17.93 -9.71
C GLY A 473 24.07 16.96 -8.98
N PRO A 474 23.53 17.34 -7.81
CA PRO A 474 22.50 16.55 -7.15
C PRO A 474 21.23 16.52 -8.00
N ASP A 475 20.58 15.36 -8.03
CA ASP A 475 19.23 15.25 -8.59
C ASP A 475 18.22 15.73 -7.52
N PRO A 476 17.40 16.76 -7.80
CA PRO A 476 16.57 17.41 -6.79
C PRO A 476 15.31 16.63 -6.44
N PHE A 477 14.84 15.72 -7.31
CA PHE A 477 13.58 15.01 -7.13
C PHE A 477 13.84 13.60 -6.60
N THR A 478 13.91 13.46 -5.28
CA THR A 478 14.35 12.20 -4.66
C THR A 478 13.39 11.02 -4.82
N ASN A 479 12.14 11.27 -5.18
CA ASN A 479 11.10 10.25 -5.18
C ASN A 479 11.25 9.23 -6.32
N ASN A 480 11.89 9.59 -7.43
CA ASN A 480 12.17 8.67 -8.56
C ASN A 480 13.64 8.19 -8.57
N ASN A 481 14.43 8.55 -7.56
CA ASN A 481 15.86 8.27 -7.51
C ASN A 481 16.18 6.88 -6.95
N VAL A 482 15.20 6.06 -6.56
CA VAL A 482 15.44 4.74 -5.95
C VAL A 482 14.53 3.70 -6.58
N GLN A 483 15.11 2.56 -6.96
CA GLN A 483 14.39 1.35 -7.32
C GLN A 483 14.92 0.16 -6.53
N VAL A 484 14.02 -0.77 -6.20
CA VAL A 484 14.34 -2.00 -5.46
C VAL A 484 13.75 -3.19 -6.22
N GLN A 485 14.58 -4.20 -6.45
CA GLN A 485 14.21 -5.46 -7.09
C GLN A 485 14.57 -6.60 -6.17
N ARG A 486 13.57 -7.43 -5.83
CA ARG A 486 13.81 -8.71 -5.16
C ARG A 486 13.90 -9.83 -6.17
N PHE A 487 14.86 -10.72 -5.97
CA PHE A 487 15.05 -11.87 -6.84
C PHE A 487 15.47 -13.08 -6.01
N GLN A 488 15.16 -14.27 -6.50
CA GLN A 488 15.55 -15.52 -5.87
C GLN A 488 16.77 -16.11 -6.55
N TYR A 489 17.63 -16.76 -5.77
CA TYR A 489 18.64 -17.68 -6.28
C TYR A 489 18.57 -19.02 -5.55
N ALA A 490 18.87 -20.09 -6.28
CA ALA A 490 19.06 -21.43 -5.73
C ALA A 490 20.05 -22.20 -6.60
N GLU A 491 20.78 -23.14 -5.98
CA GLU A 491 21.75 -23.98 -6.69
C GLU A 491 21.05 -24.87 -7.74
N PRO A 492 21.68 -25.16 -8.89
CA PRO A 492 21.02 -25.97 -9.92
C PRO A 492 20.76 -27.43 -9.51
N LEU A 493 19.57 -27.95 -9.80
CA LEU A 493 19.26 -29.39 -9.77
C LEU A 493 20.05 -30.10 -10.87
N THR A 494 20.92 -31.04 -10.47
CA THR A 494 21.76 -31.81 -11.40
C THR A 494 21.37 -33.29 -11.49
N SER A 495 20.49 -33.78 -10.61
CA SER A 495 20.01 -35.16 -10.60
C SER A 495 18.51 -35.25 -10.85
N LEU A 496 18.12 -36.16 -11.73
CA LEU A 496 16.74 -36.61 -11.94
C LEU A 496 16.62 -38.09 -11.50
N PRO A 497 15.46 -38.53 -10.94
CA PRO A 497 14.26 -37.74 -10.68
C PRO A 497 14.38 -36.87 -9.43
N PHE A 498 13.53 -35.85 -9.35
CA PHE A 498 13.38 -34.97 -8.21
C PHE A 498 11.89 -34.75 -7.96
N CYS A 499 11.41 -34.99 -6.74
CA CYS A 499 9.99 -34.92 -6.42
C CYS A 499 9.80 -34.18 -5.09
N VAL A 500 8.74 -33.38 -5.03
CA VAL A 500 8.24 -32.81 -3.79
C VAL A 500 6.80 -33.28 -3.63
N ASP A 501 6.61 -34.14 -2.62
CA ASP A 501 5.34 -34.73 -2.21
C ASP A 501 4.63 -33.90 -1.12
N LEU A 502 5.24 -32.81 -0.64
CA LEU A 502 4.66 -31.84 0.29
C LEU A 502 4.29 -32.37 1.69
N GLU A 503 4.65 -33.61 2.02
CA GLU A 503 4.16 -34.28 3.23
C GLU A 503 4.74 -33.78 4.54
N SER A 504 5.85 -33.06 4.47
CA SER A 504 6.41 -32.31 5.59
C SER A 504 5.59 -31.06 5.95
N GLY A 505 4.57 -30.74 5.15
CA GLY A 505 3.80 -29.50 5.25
C GLY A 505 4.59 -28.27 4.78
N GLN A 506 5.75 -28.45 4.15
CA GLN A 506 6.57 -27.39 3.57
C GLN A 506 7.06 -27.76 2.17
N LEU A 507 7.12 -26.78 1.27
CA LEU A 507 7.90 -26.92 0.03
C LEU A 507 9.38 -27.06 0.39
N THR A 508 10.11 -27.95 -0.28
CA THR A 508 11.55 -28.07 -0.08
C THR A 508 12.25 -26.77 -0.55
N PRO A 509 13.48 -26.47 -0.06
CA PRO A 509 14.22 -25.28 -0.48
C PRO A 509 14.45 -25.15 -1.99
N ASP A 510 14.26 -26.24 -2.75
CA ASP A 510 14.43 -26.31 -4.20
C ASP A 510 13.28 -25.69 -5.00
N TRP A 511 12.16 -25.39 -4.33
CA TRP A 511 11.00 -24.72 -4.88
C TRP A 511 10.76 -23.42 -4.13
N VAL A 512 10.51 -22.36 -4.89
CA VAL A 512 10.32 -21.03 -4.32
C VAL A 512 8.98 -20.49 -4.76
N ILE A 513 8.15 -20.15 -3.78
CA ILE A 513 6.93 -19.38 -4.01
C ILE A 513 7.36 -17.93 -4.26
N SER A 514 7.05 -17.41 -5.44
CA SER A 514 7.16 -15.99 -5.77
C SER A 514 5.76 -15.40 -5.74
N ASN A 515 5.50 -14.56 -4.74
CA ASN A 515 4.28 -13.77 -4.61
C ASN A 515 4.61 -12.28 -4.86
N PRO A 516 4.74 -11.86 -6.13
CA PRO A 516 5.16 -10.50 -6.48
C PRO A 516 4.07 -9.44 -6.26
N ASP A 517 2.79 -9.84 -6.24
CA ASP A 517 1.65 -8.92 -6.00
C ASP A 517 1.30 -8.80 -4.51
N ASN A 518 1.94 -9.60 -3.65
CA ASN A 518 1.71 -9.71 -2.22
C ASN A 518 0.23 -10.04 -1.89
N GLY A 519 -0.43 -10.77 -2.79
CA GLY A 519 -1.82 -11.22 -2.71
C GLY A 519 -1.99 -12.55 -2.00
N VAL A 520 -3.14 -13.22 -2.22
CA VAL A 520 -3.39 -14.56 -1.67
C VAL A 520 -2.55 -15.60 -2.41
N GLY A 521 -1.50 -16.07 -1.75
CA GLY A 521 -0.52 -17.00 -2.30
C GLY A 521 -0.85 -18.49 -2.15
N PHE A 522 0.01 -19.32 -2.75
CA PHE A 522 0.05 -20.75 -2.45
C PHE A 522 0.51 -20.98 -1.02
N GLU A 523 -0.20 -21.81 -0.27
CA GLU A 523 0.18 -22.22 1.07
C GLU A 523 0.03 -23.74 1.22
N SER A 524 0.73 -24.30 2.21
CA SER A 524 0.54 -25.69 2.61
C SER A 524 -0.81 -25.85 3.32
N PHE A 525 -1.65 -26.77 2.84
CA PHE A 525 -2.96 -27.06 3.40
C PHE A 525 -3.10 -28.53 3.77
N PRO A 526 -3.60 -28.83 4.98
CA PRO A 526 -3.85 -30.20 5.35
C PRO A 526 -5.07 -30.76 4.63
N ILE A 527 -4.93 -31.89 3.94
CA ILE A 527 -6.02 -32.63 3.30
C ILE A 527 -5.87 -34.12 3.64
N ASN A 528 -6.83 -34.64 4.42
CA ASN A 528 -6.77 -36.01 4.95
C ASN A 528 -7.78 -36.95 4.25
N THR A 529 -8.29 -36.54 3.08
CA THR A 529 -9.41 -37.19 2.40
C THR A 529 -8.98 -38.19 1.33
N CYS A 530 -7.71 -38.20 0.93
CA CYS A 530 -7.11 -39.22 0.06
C CYS A 530 -6.00 -39.98 0.81
N SER A 531 -5.96 -41.30 0.65
CA SER A 531 -5.14 -42.21 1.46
C SER A 531 -3.81 -42.62 0.80
N ASP A 532 -3.36 -41.94 -0.26
CA ASP A 532 -2.17 -42.36 -1.03
C ASP A 532 -0.83 -41.88 -0.43
N GLY A 533 -0.82 -41.58 0.87
CA GLY A 533 0.40 -41.40 1.66
C GLY A 533 0.53 -40.08 2.40
N GLY A 534 -0.39 -39.16 2.17
CA GLY A 534 -0.19 -37.77 2.55
C GLY A 534 -1.22 -37.06 3.40
N ASN A 535 -0.78 -36.05 4.16
CA ASN A 535 -1.64 -35.15 4.92
C ASN A 535 -1.59 -33.69 4.43
N PHE A 536 -0.68 -33.30 3.54
CA PHE A 536 -0.49 -31.90 3.14
C PHE A 536 -0.38 -31.73 1.62
N VAL A 537 -0.98 -30.65 1.11
CA VAL A 537 -0.94 -30.28 -0.31
C VAL A 537 -0.63 -28.79 -0.45
N LEU A 538 -0.32 -28.34 -1.67
CA LEU A 538 -0.15 -26.93 -1.96
C LEU A 538 -1.48 -26.36 -2.48
N GLY A 539 -2.11 -25.50 -1.70
CA GLY A 539 -3.41 -24.92 -2.03
C GLY A 539 -3.34 -23.44 -2.30
N LEU A 540 -4.16 -22.98 -3.24
CA LEU A 540 -4.43 -21.58 -3.51
C LEU A 540 -5.88 -21.28 -3.15
N GLN A 541 -6.08 -20.57 -2.04
CA GLN A 541 -7.41 -20.28 -1.50
C GLN A 541 -8.04 -19.04 -2.12
N THR A 542 -8.61 -19.17 -3.32
CA THR A 542 -9.26 -18.04 -4.01
C THR A 542 -10.72 -17.81 -3.61
N TRP A 543 -11.27 -18.63 -2.70
CA TRP A 543 -12.63 -18.45 -2.19
C TRP A 543 -12.70 -17.31 -1.17
N GLY A 544 -13.50 -16.27 -1.45
CA GLY A 544 -13.71 -15.13 -0.56
C GLY A 544 -12.65 -14.01 -0.61
N ALA A 545 -11.72 -14.05 -1.59
CA ALA A 545 -10.75 -12.98 -1.82
C ALA A 545 -11.42 -11.70 -2.36
N PHE A 546 -10.98 -10.53 -1.89
CA PHE A 546 -11.61 -9.22 -2.18
C PHE A 546 -11.29 -8.70 -3.61
N PRO A 547 -12.13 -7.77 -4.16
CA PRO A 547 -12.21 -7.44 -5.59
C PRO A 547 -11.00 -6.78 -6.28
N SER A 548 -9.94 -6.41 -5.55
CA SER A 548 -8.88 -5.55 -6.09
C SER A 548 -7.62 -6.29 -6.52
N GLN A 549 -7.60 -7.62 -6.49
CA GLN A 549 -6.42 -8.41 -6.82
C GLN A 549 -6.76 -9.40 -7.93
N THR A 550 -6.29 -9.14 -9.14
CA THR A 550 -5.93 -10.25 -10.03
C THR A 550 -4.81 -11.00 -9.32
N THR A 551 -5.12 -12.09 -8.63
CA THR A 551 -4.07 -12.90 -8.01
C THR A 551 -3.34 -13.64 -9.12
N THR A 552 -2.07 -13.29 -9.32
CA THR A 552 -1.15 -14.04 -10.17
C THR A 552 -0.04 -14.57 -9.28
N GLU A 553 -0.12 -15.86 -8.98
CA GLU A 553 0.80 -16.52 -8.08
C GLU A 553 1.71 -17.47 -8.85
N ASP A 554 3.02 -17.35 -8.61
CA ASP A 554 4.04 -18.15 -9.26
C ASP A 554 4.74 -19.08 -8.26
N ILE A 555 4.86 -20.34 -8.64
CA ILE A 555 5.80 -21.27 -8.03
C ILE A 555 6.93 -21.48 -9.04
N LEU A 556 8.14 -21.14 -8.65
CA LEU A 556 9.33 -21.24 -9.48
C LEU A 556 10.20 -22.39 -8.97
N THR A 557 10.63 -23.26 -9.89
CA THR A 557 11.71 -24.22 -9.56
C THR A 557 13.04 -23.49 -9.46
N GLN A 558 14.00 -24.08 -8.76
CA GLN A 558 15.40 -23.78 -9.02
C GLN A 558 15.82 -24.16 -10.45
N THR A 559 17.01 -23.75 -10.86
CA THR A 559 17.53 -24.07 -12.21
C THR A 559 17.70 -25.57 -12.34
N ILE A 560 17.14 -26.19 -13.38
CA ILE A 560 17.25 -27.63 -13.65
C ILE A 560 18.26 -27.81 -14.79
N ASP A 561 19.33 -28.57 -14.56
CA ASP A 561 20.31 -28.90 -15.60
C ASP A 561 19.85 -30.13 -16.40
N LEU A 562 19.35 -29.89 -17.62
CA LEU A 562 18.96 -30.93 -18.57
C LEU A 562 20.04 -31.21 -19.63
N LYS A 563 21.28 -30.72 -19.45
CA LYS A 563 22.34 -30.90 -20.46
C LYS A 563 22.71 -32.35 -20.70
N ASN A 564 22.62 -33.17 -19.66
CA ASN A 564 22.96 -34.60 -19.71
C ASN A 564 21.73 -35.53 -19.66
N ALA A 565 20.53 -34.97 -19.64
CA ALA A 565 19.29 -35.74 -19.64
C ALA A 565 19.02 -36.35 -21.03
N SER A 566 18.48 -37.57 -21.05
CA SER A 566 18.04 -38.30 -22.26
C SER A 566 16.51 -38.36 -22.39
N SER A 567 15.81 -38.06 -21.30
CA SER A 567 14.38 -37.81 -21.24
C SER A 567 14.10 -36.87 -20.06
N ALA A 568 13.07 -36.04 -20.17
CA ALA A 568 12.60 -35.21 -19.07
C ALA A 568 11.07 -35.02 -19.14
N ALA A 569 10.39 -35.13 -18.01
CA ALA A 569 8.97 -34.81 -17.90
C ALA A 569 8.64 -34.25 -16.51
N PHE A 570 7.76 -33.25 -16.47
CA PHE A 570 7.21 -32.69 -15.25
C PHE A 570 5.82 -33.24 -14.99
N GLN A 571 5.57 -33.71 -13.78
CA GLN A 571 4.36 -34.38 -13.34
C GLN A 571 3.85 -33.69 -12.08
N PHE A 572 2.52 -33.61 -11.94
CA PHE A 572 1.87 -33.11 -10.73
C PHE A 572 0.45 -33.61 -10.67
N ASP A 573 -0.09 -33.72 -9.46
CA ASP A 573 -1.50 -33.95 -9.22
C ASP A 573 -2.23 -32.62 -9.02
N VAL A 574 -3.45 -32.53 -9.53
CA VAL A 574 -4.29 -31.34 -9.40
C VAL A 574 -5.70 -31.74 -8.95
N ALA A 575 -6.28 -30.94 -8.07
CA ALA A 575 -7.70 -30.99 -7.76
C ALA A 575 -8.33 -29.60 -7.79
N TYR A 576 -9.42 -29.47 -8.54
CA TYR A 576 -10.15 -28.21 -8.72
C TYR A 576 -11.62 -28.44 -9.05
N ALA A 577 -12.50 -27.60 -8.52
CA ALA A 577 -13.90 -27.55 -8.90
C ALA A 577 -14.27 -26.15 -9.39
N THR A 578 -14.78 -26.05 -10.61
CA THR A 578 -15.27 -24.76 -11.14
C THR A 578 -16.44 -24.25 -10.29
N TYR A 579 -16.39 -22.99 -9.83
CA TYR A 579 -17.49 -22.38 -9.06
C TYR A 579 -18.68 -22.03 -9.97
N TYR A 580 -18.42 -21.36 -11.09
CA TYR A 580 -19.42 -21.00 -12.11
C TYR A 580 -18.76 -20.94 -13.50
N SER A 581 -19.52 -21.11 -14.59
CA SER A 581 -18.95 -21.21 -15.95
C SER A 581 -18.13 -20.00 -16.42
N ASN A 582 -18.32 -18.85 -15.79
CA ASN A 582 -17.67 -17.57 -16.07
C ASN A 582 -16.62 -17.14 -15.03
N PHE A 583 -16.43 -17.90 -13.94
CA PHE A 583 -15.44 -17.62 -12.90
C PHE A 583 -14.46 -18.79 -12.85
N ASN A 584 -13.42 -18.71 -13.68
CA ASN A 584 -12.48 -19.81 -13.89
C ASN A 584 -11.08 -19.43 -13.39
N THR A 585 -10.42 -20.38 -12.73
CA THR A 585 -8.98 -20.36 -12.51
C THR A 585 -8.29 -20.86 -13.78
N VAL A 586 -7.17 -20.23 -14.15
CA VAL A 586 -6.25 -20.70 -15.19
C VAL A 586 -5.01 -21.23 -14.48
N LEU A 587 -4.64 -22.47 -14.77
CA LEU A 587 -3.36 -23.06 -14.33
C LEU A 587 -2.46 -23.20 -15.55
N GLU A 588 -1.29 -22.58 -15.49
CA GLU A 588 -0.27 -22.58 -16.53
C GLU A 588 1.02 -23.21 -15.99
N VAL A 589 1.71 -23.97 -16.83
CA VAL A 589 3.11 -24.34 -16.60
C VAL A 589 3.91 -23.82 -17.78
N ALA A 590 4.99 -23.09 -17.49
CA ALA A 590 5.84 -22.49 -18.50
C ALA A 590 7.31 -22.74 -18.18
N VAL A 591 8.15 -22.82 -19.21
CA VAL A 591 9.57 -23.09 -19.09
C VAL A 591 10.39 -21.92 -19.59
N SER A 592 11.38 -21.47 -18.83
CA SER A 592 12.36 -20.48 -19.25
C SER A 592 13.73 -21.14 -19.47
N THR A 593 14.38 -20.78 -20.56
CA THR A 593 15.78 -21.17 -20.88
C THR A 593 16.75 -20.00 -20.71
N ASP A 594 16.25 -18.85 -20.25
CA ASP A 594 16.98 -17.58 -20.13
C ASP A 594 16.80 -16.94 -18.75
N CYS A 595 16.73 -17.79 -17.72
CA CYS A 595 16.73 -17.39 -16.31
C CYS A 595 15.55 -16.51 -15.90
N GLY A 596 14.38 -16.78 -16.47
CA GLY A 596 13.12 -16.12 -16.12
C GLY A 596 12.84 -14.84 -16.91
N LEU A 597 13.67 -14.49 -17.90
CA LEU A 597 13.43 -13.34 -18.76
C LEU A 597 12.25 -13.59 -19.72
N ASN A 598 12.20 -14.77 -20.33
CA ASN A 598 11.10 -15.21 -21.18
C ASN A 598 10.65 -16.62 -20.78
N TYR A 599 9.35 -16.87 -20.90
CA TYR A 599 8.74 -18.16 -20.61
C TYR A 599 8.01 -18.69 -21.85
N THR A 600 8.18 -19.98 -22.12
CA THR A 600 7.43 -20.73 -23.12
C THR A 600 6.38 -21.58 -22.42
N ASP A 601 5.10 -21.32 -22.66
CA ASP A 601 4.01 -22.10 -22.07
C ASP A 601 4.02 -23.54 -22.62
N VAL A 602 4.02 -24.51 -21.70
CA VAL A 602 4.00 -25.95 -22.02
C VAL A 602 2.71 -26.63 -21.55
N TYR A 603 1.93 -25.94 -20.72
CA TYR A 603 0.62 -26.37 -20.24
C TYR A 603 -0.23 -25.14 -19.92
N SER A 604 -1.51 -25.18 -20.29
CA SER A 604 -2.51 -24.21 -19.85
C SER A 604 -3.88 -24.86 -19.87
N LYS A 605 -4.56 -24.89 -18.72
CA LYS A 605 -5.96 -25.35 -18.61
C LYS A 605 -6.77 -24.40 -17.75
N THR A 606 -8.06 -24.27 -18.08
CA THR A 606 -9.00 -23.44 -17.33
C THR A 606 -10.41 -24.02 -17.36
N GLY A 607 -11.26 -23.56 -16.45
CA GLY A 607 -12.68 -23.94 -16.37
C GLY A 607 -12.87 -25.45 -16.36
N ARG A 608 -13.69 -25.98 -17.27
CA ARG A 608 -13.98 -27.42 -17.34
C ARG A 608 -12.76 -28.29 -17.66
N ASP A 609 -11.79 -27.77 -18.41
CA ASP A 609 -10.59 -28.53 -18.76
C ASP A 609 -9.67 -28.68 -17.54
N LEU A 610 -9.70 -27.70 -16.62
CA LEU A 610 -8.99 -27.76 -15.34
C LEU A 610 -9.79 -28.52 -14.26
N SER A 611 -11.12 -28.44 -14.27
CA SER A 611 -12.00 -29.06 -13.26
C SER A 611 -11.84 -30.57 -13.20
N THR A 612 -11.61 -31.09 -12.00
CA THR A 612 -11.48 -32.53 -11.69
C THR A 612 -12.70 -33.07 -10.96
N ALA A 613 -13.45 -32.21 -10.25
CA ALA A 613 -14.71 -32.56 -9.59
C ALA A 613 -15.92 -31.95 -10.32
N GLN A 614 -17.03 -32.71 -10.37
CA GLN A 614 -18.28 -32.26 -10.98
C GLN A 614 -19.21 -31.65 -9.92
N ARG A 615 -19.03 -30.37 -9.60
CA ARG A 615 -20.01 -29.57 -8.83
C ARG A 615 -20.47 -28.39 -9.67
N VAL A 616 -21.49 -28.59 -10.50
CA VAL A 616 -22.22 -27.47 -11.10
C VAL A 616 -23.30 -27.09 -10.10
N ALA A 617 -23.14 -25.96 -9.40
CA ALA A 617 -24.16 -25.44 -8.49
C ALA A 617 -25.51 -25.40 -9.21
N SER A 618 -26.46 -26.21 -8.75
CA SER A 618 -27.79 -26.33 -9.40
C SER A 618 -28.82 -25.36 -8.82
N GLY A 619 -28.41 -24.54 -7.85
CA GLY A 619 -29.23 -23.47 -7.27
C GLY A 619 -28.52 -22.66 -6.18
N ALA A 620 -29.18 -21.59 -5.74
CA ALA A 620 -28.64 -20.59 -4.82
C ALA A 620 -28.32 -21.08 -3.39
N SER A 621 -28.61 -22.34 -3.06
CA SER A 621 -28.37 -22.93 -1.73
C SER A 621 -27.02 -23.66 -1.61
N ASP A 622 -26.33 -23.90 -2.72
CA ASP A 622 -24.96 -24.46 -2.76
C ASP A 622 -23.87 -23.37 -2.72
N LEU A 623 -24.25 -22.09 -2.65
CA LEU A 623 -23.40 -20.90 -2.84
C LEU A 623 -22.44 -20.55 -1.68
N ASN A 624 -22.37 -21.37 -0.63
CA ASN A 624 -21.54 -21.13 0.57
C ASN A 624 -20.46 -22.21 0.79
N ALA A 625 -20.20 -23.08 -0.18
CA ALA A 625 -19.24 -24.17 -0.02
C ALA A 625 -17.95 -23.90 -0.81
N PHE A 626 -16.85 -23.70 -0.09
CA PHE A 626 -15.51 -23.78 -0.66
C PHE A 626 -15.17 -25.23 -1.01
N PHE A 627 -14.49 -25.44 -2.13
CA PHE A 627 -14.07 -26.76 -2.56
C PHE A 627 -12.91 -27.24 -1.70
N ILE A 628 -13.05 -28.44 -1.15
CA ILE A 628 -11.97 -29.29 -0.67
C ILE A 628 -12.23 -30.66 -1.29
N PRO A 629 -11.24 -31.30 -1.92
CA PRO A 629 -11.34 -32.66 -2.43
C PRO A 629 -11.87 -33.62 -1.35
N SER A 630 -12.95 -34.36 -1.64
CA SER A 630 -13.57 -35.27 -0.67
C SER A 630 -12.99 -36.68 -0.68
N ASP A 631 -12.36 -37.08 -1.79
CA ASP A 631 -11.66 -38.35 -1.95
C ASP A 631 -10.69 -38.32 -3.14
N CYS A 632 -9.90 -39.39 -3.31
CA CYS A 632 -8.90 -39.50 -4.37
C CYS A 632 -9.46 -39.42 -5.79
N SER A 633 -10.76 -39.67 -6.01
CA SER A 633 -11.36 -39.60 -7.36
C SER A 633 -11.51 -38.17 -7.88
N GLU A 634 -11.39 -37.17 -7.00
CA GLU A 634 -11.41 -35.75 -7.36
C GLU A 634 -10.00 -35.20 -7.70
N TRP A 635 -8.98 -36.04 -7.68
CA TRP A 635 -7.61 -35.72 -8.11
C TRP A 635 -7.33 -36.23 -9.52
N ARG A 636 -6.50 -35.51 -10.27
CA ARG A 636 -6.03 -35.89 -11.60
C ARG A 636 -4.54 -35.66 -11.72
N SER A 637 -3.80 -36.67 -12.15
CA SER A 637 -2.38 -36.54 -12.50
C SER A 637 -2.21 -35.94 -13.90
N GLU A 638 -1.31 -34.97 -13.99
CA GLU A 638 -0.85 -34.35 -15.23
C GLU A 638 0.59 -34.77 -15.51
N SER A 639 0.94 -34.89 -16.79
CA SER A 639 2.31 -35.17 -17.23
C SER A 639 2.63 -34.34 -18.47
N ILE A 640 3.71 -33.56 -18.37
CA ILE A 640 4.18 -32.63 -19.39
C ILE A 640 5.57 -33.07 -19.84
N ALA A 641 5.71 -33.41 -21.12
CA ALA A 641 7.01 -33.75 -21.69
C ALA A 641 7.89 -32.50 -21.83
N LEU A 642 9.13 -32.59 -21.37
CA LEU A 642 10.13 -31.52 -21.41
C LEU A 642 11.29 -31.83 -22.37
N ASP A 643 11.19 -32.89 -23.18
CA ASP A 643 12.25 -33.35 -24.07
C ASP A 643 12.72 -32.28 -25.08
N GLN A 644 11.88 -31.29 -25.36
CA GLN A 644 12.22 -30.16 -26.22
C GLN A 644 13.28 -29.20 -25.62
N PHE A 645 13.54 -29.30 -24.32
CA PHE A 645 14.51 -28.47 -23.60
C PHE A 645 15.79 -29.23 -23.19
N LEU A 646 15.95 -30.49 -23.62
CA LEU A 646 17.18 -31.24 -23.40
C LEU A 646 18.40 -30.49 -23.95
N GLY A 647 19.55 -30.64 -23.29
CA GLY A 647 20.77 -29.93 -23.67
C GLY A 647 20.92 -28.52 -23.05
N GLN A 648 19.97 -28.07 -22.24
CA GLN A 648 19.91 -26.71 -21.68
C GLN A 648 19.65 -26.72 -20.17
N ASN A 649 19.88 -25.58 -19.53
CA ASN A 649 19.37 -25.32 -18.18
C ASN A 649 17.97 -24.69 -18.31
N ILE A 650 17.04 -25.08 -17.45
CA ILE A 650 15.68 -24.55 -17.46
C ILE A 650 15.20 -24.09 -16.09
N LEU A 651 14.23 -23.19 -16.07
CA LEU A 651 13.36 -22.92 -14.92
C LEU A 651 11.93 -23.31 -15.30
N ILE A 652 11.18 -23.87 -14.37
CA ILE A 652 9.75 -24.14 -14.53
C ILE A 652 8.99 -23.16 -13.65
N ARG A 653 8.01 -22.49 -14.24
CA ARG A 653 7.03 -21.66 -13.55
C ARG A 653 5.69 -22.35 -13.60
N ILE A 654 5.11 -22.60 -12.44
CA ILE A 654 3.69 -22.97 -12.29
C ILE A 654 2.97 -21.69 -11.90
N ARG A 655 2.02 -21.25 -12.73
CA ARG A 655 1.27 -20.01 -12.51
C ARG A 655 -0.21 -20.31 -12.38
N ALA A 656 -0.83 -19.79 -11.33
CA ALA A 656 -2.27 -19.75 -11.20
C ALA A 656 -2.77 -18.32 -11.37
N LYS A 657 -3.75 -18.13 -12.26
CA LYS A 657 -4.43 -16.85 -12.48
C LYS A 657 -5.92 -17.01 -12.22
N THR A 658 -6.52 -16.02 -11.57
CA THR A 658 -7.97 -15.84 -11.63
C THR A 658 -8.31 -15.03 -12.89
N ALA A 659 -9.33 -15.45 -13.65
CA ALA A 659 -9.68 -14.77 -14.92
C ALA A 659 -10.02 -13.28 -14.69
N ASP A 660 -9.68 -12.42 -15.64
CA ASP A 660 -9.96 -10.98 -15.65
C ASP A 660 -11.45 -10.70 -15.35
N LEU A 661 -11.72 -10.10 -14.19
CA LEU A 661 -13.06 -9.88 -13.65
C LEU A 661 -13.66 -8.52 -14.04
N THR A 662 -13.16 -7.88 -15.09
CA THR A 662 -13.57 -6.53 -15.54
C THR A 662 -15.03 -6.40 -16.02
N ASN A 663 -15.85 -7.47 -16.01
CA ASN A 663 -17.22 -7.43 -16.54
C ASN A 663 -18.25 -8.19 -15.68
N SER A 664 -18.31 -7.93 -14.37
CA SER A 664 -19.38 -8.47 -13.51
C SER A 664 -20.22 -7.36 -12.86
N THR A 665 -21.51 -7.35 -13.18
CA THR A 665 -22.53 -6.39 -12.71
C THR A 665 -22.94 -6.58 -11.24
N TYR A 666 -22.36 -7.53 -10.51
CA TYR A 666 -22.92 -8.03 -9.24
C TYR A 666 -22.04 -7.85 -7.99
N GLY A 667 -20.86 -7.23 -8.07
CA GLY A 667 -20.10 -6.79 -6.88
C GLY A 667 -19.62 -7.89 -5.91
N PHE A 668 -19.74 -9.18 -6.28
CA PHE A 668 -19.29 -10.32 -5.49
C PHE A 668 -18.55 -11.32 -6.39
N TYR A 669 -17.26 -11.51 -6.14
CA TYR A 669 -16.35 -12.30 -6.98
C TYR A 669 -15.86 -13.53 -6.20
N TRP A 670 -16.12 -14.74 -6.70
CA TRP A 670 -15.77 -15.98 -6.01
C TRP A 670 -15.14 -16.95 -7.02
N GLY A 671 -13.81 -17.13 -6.93
CA GLY A 671 -13.14 -18.32 -7.45
C GLY A 671 -13.38 -19.52 -6.52
N ASN A 672 -12.81 -20.67 -6.86
CA ASN A 672 -12.78 -21.83 -5.95
C ASN A 672 -11.33 -22.26 -5.69
N ASN A 673 -11.11 -22.95 -4.58
CA ASN A 673 -9.76 -23.37 -4.20
C ASN A 673 -9.16 -24.32 -5.24
N LEU A 674 -7.87 -24.12 -5.54
CA LEU A 674 -7.06 -24.99 -6.38
C LEU A 674 -6.05 -25.71 -5.48
N TYR A 675 -5.88 -27.01 -5.68
CA TYR A 675 -4.89 -27.82 -4.94
C TYR A 675 -3.95 -28.51 -5.91
N LEU A 676 -2.66 -28.51 -5.58
CA LEU A 676 -1.57 -29.16 -6.29
C LEU A 676 -0.82 -30.09 -5.34
N ASP A 677 -0.38 -31.22 -5.86
CA ASP A 677 0.38 -32.21 -5.09
C ASP A 677 1.38 -32.96 -5.99
N ASN A 678 2.32 -33.71 -5.40
CA ASN A 678 3.28 -34.57 -6.10
C ASN A 678 4.03 -33.88 -7.25
N LEU A 679 4.67 -32.73 -6.99
CA LEU A 679 5.42 -31.96 -7.97
C LEU A 679 6.74 -32.68 -8.33
N CYS A 680 6.72 -33.41 -9.44
CA CYS A 680 7.76 -34.38 -9.79
C CYS A 680 8.42 -34.09 -11.15
N LEU A 681 9.73 -33.91 -11.14
CA LEU A 681 10.60 -33.98 -12.30
C LEU A 681 11.15 -35.38 -12.48
N SER A 682 10.79 -36.01 -13.59
CA SER A 682 11.23 -37.35 -13.96
C SER A 682 12.13 -37.30 -15.19
N GLY A 683 13.04 -38.25 -15.32
CA GLY A 683 13.93 -38.34 -16.48
C GLY A 683 15.07 -39.33 -16.27
N THR A 684 15.79 -39.62 -17.35
CA THR A 684 16.96 -40.51 -17.34
C THR A 684 18.22 -39.77 -17.75
N ASN A 685 19.29 -39.84 -16.96
CA ASN A 685 20.58 -39.28 -17.35
C ASN A 685 21.31 -40.22 -18.34
N SER A 686 21.96 -39.61 -19.33
CA SER A 686 22.71 -40.32 -20.37
C SER A 686 23.98 -40.97 -19.81
N GLY A 687 23.89 -42.12 -19.13
CA GLY A 687 25.09 -42.82 -18.64
C GLY A 687 24.95 -43.90 -17.56
N GLY A 688 23.77 -44.18 -17.00
CA GLY A 688 23.59 -45.21 -15.98
C GLY A 688 23.15 -46.57 -16.54
N ASN A 689 24.06 -47.56 -16.57
CA ASN A 689 23.76 -48.92 -17.01
C ASN A 689 23.10 -49.74 -15.89
N ASN A 690 21.91 -50.29 -16.16
CA ASN A 690 21.23 -51.45 -15.55
C ASN A 690 21.47 -51.83 -14.08
N GLY A 691 20.41 -51.69 -13.28
CA GLY A 691 20.17 -52.49 -12.08
C GLY A 691 18.67 -52.52 -11.76
N GLY A 692 17.96 -53.51 -12.30
CA GLY A 692 16.56 -53.74 -11.93
C GLY A 692 16.43 -54.18 -10.47
N GLY A 693 15.52 -53.55 -9.74
CA GLY A 693 15.14 -53.92 -8.38
C GLY A 693 13.70 -53.48 -8.14
N SER A 694 12.83 -54.47 -7.97
CA SER A 694 11.41 -54.34 -7.63
C SER A 694 11.17 -53.64 -6.29
N ASP A 695 9.99 -53.01 -6.17
CA ASP A 695 9.25 -52.67 -4.94
C ASP A 695 9.69 -53.46 -3.69
N PRO A 696 9.90 -52.76 -2.56
CA PRO A 696 9.16 -53.20 -1.37
C PRO A 696 8.69 -52.05 -0.46
N ASN A 697 7.39 -52.01 -0.26
CA ASN A 697 6.78 -51.81 1.06
C ASN A 697 7.38 -52.82 2.08
N GLY A 698 8.04 -52.37 3.15
CA GLY A 698 8.48 -53.22 4.27
C GLY A 698 9.57 -52.61 5.16
N GLY A 699 9.22 -52.25 6.39
CA GLY A 699 10.07 -51.53 7.35
C GLY A 699 11.21 -52.31 8.01
N GLY A 700 12.06 -51.54 8.71
CA GLY A 700 13.11 -52.02 9.60
C GLY A 700 14.20 -50.96 9.82
N ASN A 701 13.99 -50.07 10.79
CA ASN A 701 14.98 -49.07 11.21
C ASN A 701 16.08 -49.76 12.04
N THR A 702 17.27 -49.96 11.47
CA THR A 702 18.48 -50.33 12.20
C THR A 702 19.70 -49.61 11.62
N GLY A 703 19.92 -48.37 12.04
CA GLY A 703 21.15 -47.62 11.78
C GLY A 703 21.77 -47.16 13.09
N THR A 704 22.80 -47.85 13.57
CA THR A 704 23.69 -47.38 14.63
C THR A 704 24.85 -46.61 14.02
N GLY A 705 25.00 -45.34 14.41
CA GLY A 705 26.15 -44.42 14.30
C GLY A 705 27.08 -44.51 13.08
N ASP A 706 27.04 -43.50 12.20
CA ASP A 706 28.07 -43.36 11.14
C ASP A 706 28.65 -41.94 10.97
N CYS A 707 28.36 -40.94 11.83
CA CYS A 707 28.96 -39.60 11.72
C CYS A 707 28.95 -38.99 10.29
N THR A 708 27.92 -39.28 9.47
CA THR A 708 27.85 -38.83 8.06
C THR A 708 26.73 -37.83 7.76
N SER A 709 25.85 -37.54 8.73
CA SER A 709 24.67 -36.70 8.54
C SER A 709 24.73 -35.38 9.32
N GLU A 710 24.10 -34.34 8.80
CA GLU A 710 23.88 -33.08 9.53
C GLU A 710 22.76 -33.20 10.56
N GLU A 711 21.89 -34.21 10.44
CA GLU A 711 20.77 -34.44 11.35
C GLU A 711 20.44 -35.93 11.48
N LEU A 712 20.16 -36.38 12.70
CA LEU A 712 19.77 -37.76 13.02
C LEU A 712 18.47 -37.74 13.83
N GLU A 713 17.38 -38.19 13.21
CA GLU A 713 16.05 -38.22 13.84
C GLU A 713 15.67 -39.62 14.35
N LEU A 714 15.52 -39.75 15.67
CA LEU A 714 15.04 -40.92 16.40
C LEU A 714 13.62 -40.66 16.93
N ILE A 715 12.70 -40.45 16.00
CA ILE A 715 11.33 -39.99 16.26
C ILE A 715 10.24 -41.03 15.96
N ASN A 716 10.63 -42.23 15.49
CA ASN A 716 9.74 -43.36 15.20
C ASN A 716 10.34 -44.69 15.73
N GLY A 717 9.73 -45.28 16.77
CA GLY A 717 10.08 -46.59 17.36
C GLY A 717 10.92 -46.56 18.66
N THR A 718 11.08 -47.71 19.34
CA THR A 718 11.80 -47.77 20.62
C THR A 718 13.32 -47.71 20.46
N ILE A 719 13.99 -46.81 21.19
CA ILE A 719 15.46 -46.64 21.14
C ILE A 719 16.13 -47.73 21.99
N THR A 720 16.96 -48.56 21.37
CA THR A 720 17.65 -49.68 22.02
C THR A 720 19.06 -49.32 22.48
N SER A 721 19.71 -50.16 23.30
CA SER A 721 21.08 -49.91 23.75
C SER A 721 22.05 -49.66 22.59
N GLY A 722 22.87 -48.63 22.69
CA GLY A 722 23.86 -48.26 21.66
C GLY A 722 24.35 -46.82 21.77
N ASN A 723 25.41 -46.52 21.03
CA ASN A 723 25.91 -45.15 20.85
C ASN A 723 25.37 -44.60 19.54
N TYR A 724 24.81 -43.39 19.60
CA TYR A 724 24.23 -42.67 18.48
C TYR A 724 25.02 -41.38 18.32
N ASP A 725 25.98 -41.43 17.40
CA ASP A 725 26.93 -40.34 17.17
C ASP A 725 26.58 -39.64 15.85
N ASN A 726 26.48 -38.31 15.86
CA ASN A 726 26.20 -37.50 14.67
C ASN A 726 27.06 -36.22 14.61
N VAL A 727 27.37 -35.74 13.40
CA VAL A 727 28.23 -34.54 13.26
C VAL A 727 27.43 -33.28 13.55
N GLY A 728 26.21 -33.16 13.01
CA GLY A 728 25.32 -32.05 13.30
C GLY A 728 24.44 -32.30 14.53
N MET A 729 23.14 -32.48 14.33
CA MET A 729 22.14 -32.56 15.42
C MET A 729 21.53 -33.96 15.59
N ILE A 730 21.07 -34.30 16.81
CA ILE A 730 20.26 -35.50 17.07
C ILE A 730 18.91 -35.08 17.65
N TYR A 731 17.80 -35.49 17.05
CA TYR A 731 16.45 -35.27 17.57
C TYR A 731 15.84 -36.60 18.03
N ALA A 732 15.45 -36.72 19.30
CA ALA A 732 14.87 -37.96 19.83
C ALA A 732 13.52 -37.70 20.51
N GLY A 733 12.45 -38.26 19.96
CA GLY A 733 11.08 -38.12 20.50
C GLY A 733 10.52 -39.38 21.15
N GLU A 734 11.27 -40.47 21.13
CA GLU A 734 10.79 -41.82 21.44
C GLU A 734 11.11 -42.31 22.86
N ALA A 735 10.58 -43.48 23.25
CA ALA A 735 10.94 -44.13 24.50
C ALA A 735 12.20 -44.99 24.36
N VAL A 736 13.16 -44.84 25.29
CA VAL A 736 14.31 -45.73 25.42
C VAL A 736 13.86 -47.05 26.06
N ALA A 737 14.29 -48.17 25.48
CA ALA A 737 13.93 -49.52 25.93
C ALA A 737 14.34 -49.76 27.40
N ASN A 738 13.54 -50.55 28.12
CA ASN A 738 13.82 -50.93 29.51
C ASN A 738 15.18 -51.63 29.67
N ASN A 739 15.97 -51.21 30.67
CA ASN A 739 17.32 -51.71 30.95
C ASN A 739 18.30 -51.53 29.78
N ALA A 740 18.09 -50.52 28.93
CA ALA A 740 19.02 -50.20 27.86
C ALA A 740 20.19 -49.31 28.36
N ASP A 741 21.27 -49.29 27.59
CA ASP A 741 22.43 -48.41 27.81
C ASP A 741 22.65 -47.61 26.53
N VAL A 742 22.30 -46.32 26.56
CA VAL A 742 22.19 -45.47 25.37
C VAL A 742 23.00 -44.20 25.54
N THR A 743 23.90 -43.94 24.60
CA THR A 743 24.67 -42.69 24.56
C THR A 743 24.38 -41.91 23.28
N PHE A 744 24.00 -40.65 23.40
CA PHE A 744 23.90 -39.71 22.27
C PHE A 744 25.12 -38.79 22.25
N ARG A 745 25.73 -38.61 21.09
CA ARG A 745 26.82 -37.65 20.92
C ARG A 745 26.64 -36.86 19.63
N ALA A 746 26.50 -35.56 19.75
CA ALA A 746 26.34 -34.67 18.60
C ALA A 746 27.37 -33.54 18.69
N SER A 747 27.98 -33.12 17.58
CA SER A 747 28.98 -32.02 17.67
C SER A 747 28.29 -30.66 17.84
N GLU A 748 27.03 -30.53 17.41
CA GLU A 748 26.27 -29.28 17.52
C GLU A 748 25.18 -29.33 18.59
N MET A 749 24.25 -30.29 18.52
CA MET A 749 23.07 -30.29 19.40
C MET A 749 22.43 -31.68 19.56
N VAL A 750 21.91 -31.98 20.76
CA VAL A 750 21.01 -33.12 21.01
C VAL A 750 19.70 -32.56 21.56
N VAL A 751 18.60 -32.85 20.88
CA VAL A 751 17.26 -32.34 21.16
C VAL A 751 16.35 -33.50 21.53
N LEU A 752 15.93 -33.56 22.79
CA LEU A 752 14.94 -34.54 23.25
C LEU A 752 13.55 -33.91 23.13
N LEU A 753 12.73 -34.44 22.22
CA LEU A 753 11.42 -33.89 21.89
C LEU A 753 10.37 -34.22 22.98
N PRO A 754 9.28 -33.41 23.08
CA PRO A 754 8.22 -33.64 24.05
C PRO A 754 7.59 -35.04 23.91
N GLY A 755 7.71 -35.87 24.95
CA GLY A 755 7.24 -37.26 24.93
C GLY A 755 8.34 -38.31 25.08
N PHE A 756 9.62 -37.91 24.93
CA PHE A 756 10.78 -38.77 25.18
C PHE A 756 10.78 -39.33 26.61
N LYS A 757 10.99 -40.64 26.77
CA LYS A 757 10.92 -41.36 28.04
C LYS A 757 12.09 -42.31 28.22
N VAL A 758 12.61 -42.38 29.44
CA VAL A 758 13.65 -43.35 29.83
C VAL A 758 13.11 -44.15 31.01
N ASP A 759 12.92 -45.46 30.82
CA ASP A 759 12.33 -46.32 31.85
C ASP A 759 13.34 -46.71 32.96
N ARG A 760 12.83 -47.11 34.13
CA ARG A 760 13.63 -47.47 35.32
C ARG A 760 14.62 -48.62 35.02
N GLY A 761 15.90 -48.38 35.32
CA GLY A 761 16.98 -49.36 35.12
C GLY A 761 17.82 -49.12 33.87
N THR A 762 17.45 -48.14 33.05
CA THR A 762 18.15 -47.72 31.84
C THR A 762 19.26 -46.72 32.15
N GLN A 763 20.45 -46.89 31.56
CA GLN A 763 21.50 -45.87 31.56
C GLN A 763 21.39 -45.05 30.27
N PHE A 764 21.31 -43.73 30.41
CA PHE A 764 21.19 -42.82 29.27
C PHE A 764 22.16 -41.64 29.46
N GLN A 765 22.99 -41.39 28.46
CA GLN A 765 23.95 -40.29 28.44
C GLN A 765 23.77 -39.50 27.13
N ALA A 766 23.82 -38.18 27.20
CA ALA A 766 23.81 -37.32 26.02
C ALA A 766 24.91 -36.26 26.15
N THR A 767 25.75 -36.12 25.12
CA THR A 767 26.93 -35.25 25.15
C THR A 767 27.02 -34.41 23.89
N ILE A 768 27.39 -33.14 24.04
CA ILE A 768 27.79 -32.29 22.91
C ILE A 768 29.32 -32.31 22.80
N GLY A 769 29.84 -32.76 21.67
CA GLY A 769 31.28 -32.87 21.42
C GLY A 769 31.59 -33.57 20.10
N ASP A 770 32.83 -33.44 19.63
CA ASP A 770 33.27 -33.96 18.33
C ASP A 770 32.90 -35.45 18.14
N CYS A 771 32.23 -35.75 17.03
CA CYS A 771 31.86 -37.11 16.63
C CYS A 771 33.13 -38.00 16.55
N GLN A 772 33.19 -39.09 17.32
CA GLN A 772 34.35 -39.97 17.38
C GLN A 772 34.03 -41.30 16.68
N THR A 773 34.58 -41.54 15.50
CA THR A 773 34.43 -42.85 14.84
C THR A 773 35.29 -43.92 15.54
N GLY A 774 34.72 -44.52 16.60
CA GLY A 774 35.02 -45.84 17.17
C GLY A 774 36.27 -46.03 18.06
N ALA A 775 36.06 -46.21 19.38
CA ALA A 775 36.47 -47.38 20.19
C ALA A 775 36.27 -47.16 21.72
N ILE A 776 35.79 -48.22 22.38
CA ILE A 776 35.38 -48.42 23.79
C ILE A 776 36.53 -48.17 24.80
N VAL A 777 36.30 -47.47 25.94
CA VAL A 777 36.76 -47.80 27.33
C VAL A 777 35.97 -47.00 28.41
N GLU A 778 35.31 -47.75 29.30
CA GLU A 778 34.90 -47.53 30.72
C GLU A 778 34.82 -46.12 31.34
N GLU A 779 33.61 -45.75 31.81
CA GLU A 779 33.42 -44.80 32.92
C GLU A 779 32.85 -45.50 34.17
N GLU A 780 33.36 -45.12 35.34
CA GLU A 780 32.89 -45.44 36.70
C GLU A 780 33.03 -44.15 37.53
N PRO A 781 32.23 -43.94 38.59
CA PRO A 781 30.99 -43.15 38.55
C PRO A 781 31.06 -41.99 39.57
N VAL A 782 29.93 -41.31 39.87
CA VAL A 782 29.42 -41.11 41.26
C VAL A 782 28.22 -40.14 41.34
N ALA A 783 27.15 -40.71 41.90
CA ALA A 783 26.12 -40.19 42.83
C ALA A 783 25.05 -39.17 42.40
N GLU A 784 23.86 -39.75 42.13
CA GLU A 784 22.60 -39.63 42.91
C GLU A 784 22.18 -38.28 43.54
N SER A 785 21.08 -37.75 42.97
CA SER A 785 19.75 -37.65 43.57
C SER A 785 19.57 -37.01 44.97
N GLY A 786 18.83 -35.89 44.96
CA GLY A 786 18.07 -35.38 46.10
C GLY A 786 16.71 -34.81 45.67
N LEU A 787 15.72 -35.69 45.49
CA LEU A 787 14.28 -35.59 45.75
C LEU A 787 13.58 -34.20 45.64
N LEU A 788 12.65 -34.11 44.67
CA LEU A 788 11.56 -33.13 44.66
C LEU A 788 10.36 -33.68 45.45
N GLU A 789 9.95 -32.95 46.49
CA GLU A 789 8.60 -33.05 47.04
C GLU A 789 7.64 -32.17 46.24
N ASP A 790 6.62 -32.84 45.71
CA ASP A 790 5.23 -32.43 45.51
C ASP A 790 4.84 -30.97 45.84
N ARG A 791 4.34 -30.24 44.83
CA ARG A 791 3.07 -29.49 44.92
C ARG A 791 2.68 -28.84 43.60
N ALA A 792 1.46 -29.17 43.19
CA ALA A 792 0.66 -28.46 42.21
C ALA A 792 0.55 -26.94 42.51
N ASN A 793 0.71 -26.15 41.45
CA ASN A 793 0.25 -24.77 41.17
C ASN A 793 1.38 -23.84 40.73
N THR A 794 1.61 -23.76 39.41
CA THR A 794 2.08 -22.53 38.74
C THR A 794 1.69 -22.58 37.26
N ALA A 795 0.47 -22.17 36.97
CA ALA A 795 0.17 -21.51 35.70
C ALA A 795 0.67 -20.05 35.83
N ASP A 796 1.99 -19.89 35.87
CA ASP A 796 2.69 -18.62 35.73
C ASP A 796 4.18 -18.94 35.55
N HIS A 797 4.96 -18.09 34.90
CA HIS A 797 6.38 -18.25 34.48
C HIS A 797 6.63 -18.52 32.98
N LEU A 798 5.73 -18.06 32.09
CA LEU A 798 6.19 -17.57 30.79
C LEU A 798 6.87 -16.21 31.02
N GLY A 799 8.20 -16.15 30.94
CA GLY A 799 8.99 -14.95 31.29
C GLY A 799 8.51 -13.66 30.61
N VAL A 800 8.34 -12.60 31.41
CA VAL A 800 7.84 -11.29 30.98
C VAL A 800 8.95 -10.50 30.29
N MET A 801 8.68 -9.98 29.09
CA MET A 801 9.52 -8.97 28.42
C MET A 801 8.84 -7.60 28.57
N ASN A 802 9.58 -6.57 28.99
CA ASN A 802 9.04 -5.22 29.14
C ASN A 802 10.06 -4.15 28.69
N LEU A 803 9.56 -3.02 28.19
CA LEU A 803 10.34 -1.86 27.77
C LEU A 803 9.57 -0.57 28.11
N ASN A 804 10.15 0.24 29.00
CA ASN A 804 9.58 1.51 29.47
C ASN A 804 10.58 2.66 29.29
N ILE A 805 10.08 3.85 28.99
CA ILE A 805 10.89 5.04 28.78
C ILE A 805 10.27 6.23 29.53
N ALA A 806 11.01 6.85 30.45
CA ALA A 806 10.53 7.99 31.22
C ALA A 806 11.68 8.91 31.67
N PRO A 807 11.54 10.25 31.56
CA PRO A 807 10.43 10.98 30.92
C PRO A 807 10.44 10.80 29.39
N ASN A 808 9.27 10.88 28.76
CA ASN A 808 9.10 10.84 27.30
C ASN A 808 7.82 11.61 26.93
N PRO A 809 7.90 12.80 26.30
CA PRO A 809 9.10 13.44 25.78
C PRO A 809 10.15 13.81 26.82
N PHE A 810 11.42 13.93 26.42
CA PHE A 810 12.50 14.43 27.27
C PHE A 810 13.29 15.56 26.59
N SER A 811 13.79 16.49 27.39
CA SER A 811 14.54 17.67 26.94
C SER A 811 16.02 17.68 27.36
N ALA A 812 16.43 16.79 28.27
CA ALA A 812 17.81 16.68 28.76
C ALA A 812 18.30 15.22 28.81
N GLN A 813 17.59 14.35 29.54
CA GLN A 813 17.91 12.93 29.63
C GLN A 813 16.62 12.11 29.80
N THR A 814 16.60 10.89 29.26
CA THR A 814 15.55 9.90 29.51
C THR A 814 16.13 8.60 30.05
N GLN A 815 15.35 7.90 30.87
CA GLN A 815 15.69 6.58 31.39
C GLN A 815 14.94 5.51 30.60
N ILE A 816 15.68 4.53 30.10
CA ILE A 816 15.19 3.33 29.45
C ILE A 816 15.27 2.19 30.47
N SER A 817 14.11 1.65 30.86
CA SER A 817 14.02 0.47 31.73
C SER A 817 13.53 -0.74 30.92
N TYR A 818 14.25 -1.86 31.00
CA TYR A 818 13.84 -3.09 30.32
C TYR A 818 13.97 -4.32 31.21
N GLN A 819 13.15 -5.33 30.92
CA GLN A 819 13.12 -6.62 31.60
C GLN A 819 13.13 -7.74 30.55
N LEU A 820 13.98 -8.74 30.78
CA LEU A 820 14.14 -9.92 29.93
C LEU A 820 13.77 -11.19 30.73
N PRO A 821 13.34 -12.28 30.05
CA PRO A 821 13.12 -13.58 30.69
C PRO A 821 14.36 -14.09 31.46
N GLU A 822 14.16 -14.86 32.54
CA GLU A 822 15.23 -15.32 33.47
C GLU A 822 16.35 -16.13 32.78
N ASN A 823 16.06 -16.67 31.61
CA ASN A 823 16.91 -17.52 30.78
C ASN A 823 17.41 -16.81 29.49
N ALA A 824 17.32 -15.48 29.41
CA ALA A 824 17.79 -14.71 28.25
C ALA A 824 19.33 -14.61 28.19
N SER A 825 19.97 -15.29 27.24
CA SER A 825 21.43 -15.25 27.05
C SER A 825 21.92 -14.06 26.20
N SER A 826 21.13 -13.59 25.23
CA SER A 826 21.43 -12.42 24.39
C SER A 826 20.14 -11.75 23.92
N ALA A 827 20.08 -10.42 23.97
CA ALA A 827 18.97 -9.62 23.44
C ALA A 827 19.51 -8.33 22.83
N ASP A 828 18.78 -7.78 21.86
CA ASP A 828 19.17 -6.58 21.14
C ASP A 828 18.28 -5.41 21.53
N LEU A 829 18.88 -4.31 21.99
CA LEU A 829 18.21 -3.03 22.14
C LEU A 829 18.77 -2.03 21.13
N MET A 830 17.92 -1.49 20.28
CA MET A 830 18.30 -0.62 19.16
C MET A 830 17.53 0.69 19.20
N LEU A 831 18.20 1.78 18.85
CA LEU A 831 17.59 3.08 18.55
C LEU A 831 17.55 3.25 17.03
N LEU A 832 16.36 3.55 16.52
CA LEU A 832 16.07 3.70 15.10
C LEU A 832 15.56 5.13 14.82
N ASP A 833 15.84 5.65 13.63
CA ASP A 833 15.17 6.86 13.13
C ASP A 833 13.75 6.54 12.62
N LEU A 834 13.06 7.57 12.11
CA LEU A 834 11.71 7.43 11.55
C LEU A 834 11.63 6.49 10.33
N ASN A 835 12.75 6.27 9.65
CA ASN A 835 12.86 5.40 8.48
C ASN A 835 13.30 3.98 8.86
N GLY A 836 13.39 3.66 10.16
CA GLY A 836 13.80 2.34 10.66
C GLY A 836 15.31 2.10 10.60
N LYS A 837 16.12 3.10 10.20
CA LYS A 837 17.58 2.96 10.16
C LYS A 837 18.12 2.92 11.57
N GLN A 838 18.96 1.90 11.86
CA GLN A 838 19.63 1.78 13.15
C GLN A 838 20.63 2.93 13.35
N LEU A 839 20.30 3.84 14.26
CA LEU A 839 21.20 4.91 14.71
C LEU A 839 22.20 4.40 15.74
N ARG A 840 21.76 3.51 16.63
CA ARG A 840 22.60 2.97 17.72
C ARG A 840 22.10 1.60 18.18
N LYS A 841 23.03 0.71 18.55
CA LYS A 841 22.76 -0.53 19.27
C LYS A 841 23.37 -0.45 20.67
N PHE A 842 22.60 -0.82 21.69
CA PHE A 842 23.06 -0.82 23.08
C PHE A 842 23.56 -2.22 23.45
N SER A 843 24.74 -2.29 24.05
CA SER A 843 25.24 -3.55 24.63
C SER A 843 24.49 -3.83 25.93
N LEU A 844 23.80 -4.96 26.00
CA LEU A 844 23.11 -5.39 27.21
C LEU A 844 24.06 -6.26 28.05
N PRO A 845 24.23 -5.99 29.36
CA PRO A 845 25.06 -6.83 30.22
C PRO A 845 24.44 -8.24 30.36
N ASN A 846 25.29 -9.27 30.53
CA ASN A 846 24.84 -10.65 30.72
C ASN A 846 23.86 -10.73 31.89
N SER A 847 22.67 -11.27 31.62
CA SER A 847 21.43 -11.25 32.42
C SER A 847 21.48 -11.99 33.77
N GLN A 848 22.60 -12.60 34.13
CA GLN A 848 22.71 -13.50 35.28
C GLN A 848 22.58 -12.81 36.65
N GLU A 849 22.63 -11.47 36.74
CA GLU A 849 22.67 -10.79 38.05
C GLU A 849 21.55 -9.78 38.35
N THR A 850 20.65 -9.40 37.43
CA THR A 850 19.48 -8.56 37.77
C THR A 850 18.42 -8.53 36.65
N HIS A 851 17.18 -8.88 36.97
CA HIS A 851 16.04 -9.04 36.03
C HIS A 851 15.45 -7.72 35.48
N GLN A 852 15.86 -6.57 36.01
CA GLN A 852 15.42 -5.27 35.53
C GLN A 852 16.66 -4.38 35.37
N GLN A 853 16.90 -3.90 34.16
CA GLN A 853 18.08 -3.13 33.80
C GLN A 853 17.70 -1.72 33.35
N GLN A 854 18.60 -0.77 33.56
CA GLN A 854 18.39 0.63 33.24
C GLN A 854 19.53 1.19 32.41
N LEU A 855 19.19 1.92 31.37
CA LEU A 855 20.12 2.68 30.53
C LEU A 855 19.65 4.14 30.48
N TYR A 856 20.59 5.05 30.33
CA TYR A 856 20.31 6.48 30.21
C TYR A 856 20.69 6.97 28.82
N LEU A 857 19.84 7.81 28.25
CA LEU A 857 20.06 8.43 26.96
C LEU A 857 20.02 9.95 27.13
N ASN A 858 21.12 10.60 26.77
CA ASN A 858 21.27 12.04 26.87
C ASN A 858 20.83 12.70 25.55
N ARG A 859 20.30 13.92 25.65
CA ARG A 859 19.90 14.71 24.47
C ARG A 859 21.07 14.99 23.53
N ASP A 860 22.28 15.23 24.06
CA ASP A 860 23.44 15.58 23.23
C ASP A 860 23.79 14.49 22.21
N ASP A 861 23.30 13.26 22.41
CA ASP A 861 23.49 12.14 21.50
C ASP A 861 22.49 12.13 20.32
N LEU A 862 21.44 12.97 20.33
CA LEU A 862 20.35 12.96 19.35
C LEU A 862 19.75 14.36 19.05
N PRO A 863 19.57 14.71 17.77
CA PRO A 863 18.77 15.88 17.40
C PRO A 863 17.34 15.82 17.97
N ALA A 864 16.72 16.99 18.20
CA ALA A 864 15.30 17.07 18.54
C ALA A 864 14.47 16.40 17.44
N GLY A 865 13.53 15.54 17.83
CA GLY A 865 12.81 14.70 16.87
C GLY A 865 12.22 13.44 17.50
N MET A 866 11.67 12.59 16.64
CA MET A 866 11.03 11.34 17.01
C MET A 866 11.88 10.16 16.56
N TYR A 867 12.03 9.18 17.46
CA TYR A 867 12.83 7.98 17.27
C TYR A 867 12.04 6.76 17.74
N PHE A 868 12.51 5.57 17.38
CA PHE A 868 11.98 4.31 17.91
C PHE A 868 13.05 3.57 18.69
N LEU A 869 12.68 3.05 19.85
CA LEU A 869 13.50 2.16 20.64
C LEU A 869 12.93 0.75 20.55
N MET A 870 13.73 -0.20 20.11
CA MET A 870 13.32 -1.56 19.81
C MET A 870 14.11 -2.57 20.63
N LEU A 871 13.44 -3.37 21.47
CA LEU A 871 14.00 -4.49 22.19
C LEU A 871 13.61 -5.80 21.50
N ARG A 872 14.57 -6.67 21.19
CA ARG A 872 14.37 -7.95 20.49
C ARG A 872 15.05 -9.10 21.22
N TYR A 873 14.33 -10.21 21.41
CA TYR A 873 14.84 -11.46 22.01
C TYR A 873 14.09 -12.66 21.42
N GLN A 874 14.81 -13.64 20.85
CA GLN A 874 14.27 -14.90 20.28
C GLN A 874 12.99 -14.70 19.44
N GLY A 875 13.05 -13.80 18.45
CA GLY A 875 11.92 -13.51 17.54
C GLY A 875 10.80 -12.63 18.13
N ARG A 876 10.80 -12.37 19.45
CA ARG A 876 9.88 -11.41 20.08
C ARG A 876 10.45 -10.00 20.06
N GLN A 877 9.60 -9.01 19.82
CA GLN A 877 10.00 -7.61 19.72
C GLN A 877 9.03 -6.68 20.46
N ILE A 878 9.56 -5.70 21.19
CA ILE A 878 8.81 -4.57 21.75
C ILE A 878 9.42 -3.28 21.21
N THR A 879 8.60 -2.46 20.55
CA THR A 879 9.01 -1.14 20.06
C THR A 879 8.28 -0.04 20.83
N LYS A 880 9.00 0.98 21.27
CA LYS A 880 8.46 2.18 21.92
C LYS A 880 8.91 3.43 21.19
N LYS A 881 7.98 4.37 21.01
CA LYS A 881 8.27 5.71 20.48
C LYS A 881 9.06 6.50 21.52
N LEU A 882 10.07 7.23 21.08
CA LEU A 882 10.91 8.11 21.88
C LEU A 882 10.88 9.51 21.27
N MET A 883 10.62 10.55 22.08
CA MET A 883 10.53 11.93 21.63
C MET A 883 11.57 12.80 22.35
N VAL A 884 12.45 13.44 21.58
CA VAL A 884 13.45 14.41 22.03
C VAL A 884 12.93 15.81 21.70
N VAL A 885 12.78 16.68 22.69
CA VAL A 885 12.26 18.04 22.50
C VAL A 885 13.42 19.01 22.32
N GLY A 886 13.27 19.98 21.40
CA GLY A 886 14.16 21.14 21.29
C GLY A 886 14.08 22.03 22.53
N GLU A 887 15.05 22.92 22.72
CA GLU A 887 14.91 23.97 23.73
C GLU A 887 14.03 25.09 23.19
#